data_AF-A0AA88Y8R1-F1
#
_entry.id   AF-A0AA88Y8R1-F1
#
_cell.length_a   1.000
_cell.length_b   1.000
_cell.length_c   1.000
_cell.angle_alpha   90.00
_cell.angle_beta   90.00
_cell.angle_gamma   90.00
#
_symmetry.space_group_name_H-M   'P 1'
#
loop_
_entity.id
_entity.type
_entity.pdbx_description
1 polymer ?
#
loop_
_entity_poly.entity_id
_entity_poly.type
_entity_poly.pdbx_seq_one_letter_code
_entity_poly.pdbx_strand_id
1 'polypeptide(L)'
;MARKFDAQRAFELYQNHESTRLRENLQNVDSEHDNLKKELESAKFTVLPGRDKYGAAIALFTARLHFPTQTTHQQVLKALVYQLDAALESLDTQRHGIVFIYDMTDSKYSNFDYDLSKKILNMLKGGYPARLKKVLIVTAPLWFKAPFKILRLFVREKLQERVYIINLSQISLHIPQESIPKQLGGACPSKHTAWLQVCKGVAQGQSPNMDTYFLACKRRQSQTSADMTSVTSQRSLSSDISDNLLISDLESEDSKETVNEKYSCEDLEKEEEIGIEKEVIVEKETDDLSANGTVKRRRDSDGKSNNVKHLTDGKIHENSVQNGENDQETPRKKRPSSAVSNDIYEESIHMPDDGGIELDQLVQCVKAAKRRGLYEEYAQIKMEQPVGTFTVSRAKYNLPKNRYADVLSLDQTRVKLPTVEGDPSSDYINANFVDGYMQKNAYISTQGPLPKTFGDFWRMIWYCQVMVVVMTTRTVERGRQKCGQYWPPEEDGEEQFDEFIVINTGMEQSQDYTITGLFLHNTKTGESRQVYHLQFTSWPDYGVPRTASAFLDFLFRVRSCQVEATKSLGSSWQGHSNGPPMVVHCSAGIGRTGTFITIDISLQRLEHIGNIDVSETVRRIRSQRAFSIQMPDQFVFCHFAIIEHGMREGKIGEIDWEGFDDSDSDED
;
A
#
# COMPACT_ATOMS: atom_id res chain seq x y z
N MET A 1 -6.80 -10.82 37.01
CA MET A 1 -6.14 -9.73 36.26
C MET A 1 -4.69 -9.98 35.81
N ALA A 2 -3.91 -10.89 36.43
CA ALA A 2 -2.47 -11.04 36.13
C ALA A 2 -2.15 -11.44 34.67
N ARG A 3 -1.73 -10.46 33.85
CA ARG A 3 -1.35 -10.69 32.44
C ARG A 3 -0.03 -11.47 32.38
N LYS A 4 -0.04 -12.72 31.89
CA LYS A 4 1.14 -13.61 31.89
C LYS A 4 1.76 -13.83 33.29
N PHE A 5 0.96 -13.79 34.35
CA PHE A 5 1.44 -13.85 35.76
C PHE A 5 2.39 -12.71 36.18
N ASP A 6 2.47 -11.64 35.39
CA ASP A 6 3.24 -10.44 35.67
C ASP A 6 2.50 -9.54 36.67
N ALA A 7 3.05 -9.38 37.87
CA ALA A 7 2.45 -8.58 38.94
C ALA A 7 2.52 -7.07 38.66
N GLN A 8 3.63 -6.59 38.09
CA GLN A 8 3.83 -5.17 37.75
C GLN A 8 2.82 -4.73 36.68
N ARG A 9 2.69 -5.51 35.59
CA ARG A 9 1.68 -5.24 34.55
C ARG A 9 0.23 -5.44 35.02
N ALA A 10 0.01 -6.17 36.12
CA ALA A 10 -1.31 -6.26 36.75
C ALA A 10 -1.65 -5.00 37.56
N PHE A 11 -0.67 -4.47 38.30
CA PHE A 11 -0.79 -3.21 39.04
C PHE A 11 -0.96 -2.00 38.10
N GLU A 12 -0.16 -1.91 37.04
CA GLU A 12 -0.32 -0.90 35.98
C GLU A 12 -1.71 -0.94 35.34
N LEU A 13 -2.23 -2.13 35.04
CA LEU A 13 -3.57 -2.32 34.48
C LEU A 13 -4.67 -1.84 35.46
N TYR A 14 -4.50 -2.11 36.75
CA TYR A 14 -5.41 -1.63 37.79
C TYR A 14 -5.37 -0.10 37.93
N GLN A 15 -4.18 0.51 38.01
CA GLN A 15 -4.02 1.98 38.06
C GLN A 15 -4.63 2.67 36.82
N ASN A 16 -4.43 2.12 35.62
CA ASN A 16 -5.02 2.64 34.38
C ASN A 16 -6.55 2.46 34.35
N HIS A 17 -7.09 1.40 34.95
CA HIS A 17 -8.52 1.21 35.11
C HIS A 17 -9.13 2.26 36.05
N GLU A 18 -8.62 2.38 37.29
CA GLU A 18 -9.13 3.34 38.27
C GLU A 18 -9.00 4.80 37.79
N SER A 19 -7.88 5.15 37.17
CA SER A 19 -7.69 6.48 36.55
C SER A 19 -8.72 6.74 35.44
N THR A 20 -9.17 5.70 34.72
CA THR A 20 -10.22 5.80 33.72
C THR A 20 -11.62 5.86 34.36
N ARG A 21 -11.87 5.13 35.45
CA ARG A 21 -13.12 5.23 36.22
C ARG A 21 -13.30 6.61 36.82
N LEU A 22 -12.23 7.21 37.35
CA LEU A 22 -12.20 8.59 37.85
C LEU A 22 -12.51 9.59 36.73
N ARG A 23 -11.70 9.60 35.66
CA ARG A 23 -11.80 10.59 34.56
C ARG A 23 -13.16 10.62 33.87
N GLU A 24 -13.81 9.48 33.69
CA GLU A 24 -15.12 9.39 33.01
C GLU A 24 -16.32 9.41 33.99
N ASN A 25 -16.08 9.51 35.31
CA ASN A 25 -17.06 9.44 36.39
C ASN A 25 -17.88 8.12 36.38
N LEU A 26 -17.17 6.99 36.45
CA LEU A 26 -17.69 5.61 36.44
C LEU A 26 -17.52 4.90 37.81
N GLN A 27 -17.21 5.65 38.87
CA GLN A 27 -17.06 5.11 40.23
C GLN A 27 -18.41 4.78 40.88
N ASN A 28 -19.43 5.62 40.66
CA ASN A 28 -20.80 5.36 41.08
C ASN A 28 -21.73 5.32 39.86
N VAL A 29 -22.44 4.21 39.69
CA VAL A 29 -23.25 3.88 38.52
C VAL A 29 -24.62 3.39 38.98
N ASP A 30 -25.43 4.33 39.47
CA ASP A 30 -26.80 4.10 39.93
C ASP A 30 -27.72 3.71 38.77
N SER A 31 -28.06 2.41 38.70
CA SER A 31 -28.93 1.83 37.67
C SER A 31 -30.42 2.16 37.84
N GLU A 32 -30.86 2.70 38.98
CA GLU A 32 -32.25 3.14 39.16
C GLU A 32 -32.46 4.60 38.77
N HIS A 33 -31.38 5.39 38.61
CA HIS A 33 -31.46 6.75 38.07
C HIS A 33 -32.05 6.74 36.66
N ASP A 34 -33.23 7.34 36.51
CA ASP A 34 -34.10 7.41 35.32
C ASP A 34 -33.38 7.39 33.96
N ASN A 35 -32.38 8.24 33.76
CA ASN A 35 -31.67 8.35 32.47
C ASN A 35 -30.77 7.14 32.19
N LEU A 36 -30.14 6.55 33.19
CA LEU A 36 -29.34 5.34 33.03
C LEU A 36 -30.24 4.10 32.93
N LYS A 37 -31.35 4.09 33.66
CA LYS A 37 -32.37 3.05 33.58
C LYS A 37 -32.94 2.91 32.16
N LYS A 38 -33.35 4.02 31.55
CA LYS A 38 -33.81 4.08 30.15
C LYS A 38 -32.72 3.65 29.15
N GLU A 39 -31.46 3.98 29.43
CA GLU A 39 -30.31 3.58 28.60
C GLU A 39 -30.02 2.07 28.68
N LEU A 40 -30.15 1.47 29.86
CA LEU A 40 -30.07 0.03 30.06
C LEU A 40 -31.26 -0.68 29.39
N GLU A 41 -32.49 -0.29 29.72
CA GLU A 41 -33.73 -0.90 29.20
C GLU A 41 -33.88 -0.80 27.67
N SER A 42 -33.17 0.14 27.03
CA SER A 42 -33.10 0.30 25.57
C SER A 42 -32.55 -0.93 24.82
N ALA A 43 -31.83 -1.85 25.49
CA ALA A 43 -31.18 -3.01 24.88
C ALA A 43 -30.18 -2.72 23.74
N LYS A 44 -29.77 -1.45 23.53
CA LYS A 44 -28.77 -1.10 22.49
C LYS A 44 -27.38 -1.65 22.79
N PHE A 45 -27.09 -1.96 24.06
CA PHE A 45 -25.93 -2.74 24.47
C PHE A 45 -26.34 -3.92 25.36
N THR A 46 -25.80 -5.10 25.10
CA THR A 46 -26.00 -6.31 25.91
C THR A 46 -24.80 -7.24 25.86
N VAL A 47 -24.59 -8.05 26.91
CA VAL A 47 -23.78 -9.28 26.81
C VAL A 47 -24.70 -10.44 26.44
N LEU A 48 -24.31 -11.28 25.48
CA LEU A 48 -25.07 -12.44 25.05
C LEU A 48 -24.82 -13.65 25.97
N PRO A 49 -25.79 -14.58 26.10
CA PRO A 49 -25.60 -15.81 26.87
C PRO A 49 -24.70 -16.82 26.14
N GLY A 50 -24.44 -16.62 24.85
CA GLY A 50 -23.45 -17.39 24.08
C GLY A 50 -22.01 -16.95 24.32
N ARG A 51 -21.07 -17.82 24.01
CA ARG A 51 -19.61 -17.56 23.99
C ARG A 51 -19.04 -17.80 22.59
N ASP A 52 -17.86 -17.25 22.30
CA ASP A 52 -17.11 -17.61 21.10
C ASP A 52 -16.53 -19.04 21.20
N LYS A 53 -15.94 -19.54 20.10
CA LYS A 53 -15.35 -20.90 20.06
C LYS A 53 -14.12 -21.09 20.97
N TYR A 54 -13.69 -20.04 21.69
CA TYR A 54 -12.60 -20.05 22.66
C TYR A 54 -13.07 -19.65 24.08
N GLY A 55 -14.38 -19.63 24.35
CA GLY A 55 -14.94 -19.31 25.67
C GLY A 55 -15.07 -17.83 26.00
N ALA A 56 -14.71 -16.91 25.09
CA ALA A 56 -14.83 -15.47 25.33
C ALA A 56 -16.30 -15.04 25.39
N ALA A 57 -16.63 -14.12 26.28
CA ALA A 57 -17.98 -13.54 26.37
C ALA A 57 -18.24 -12.61 25.17
N ILE A 58 -19.47 -12.59 24.66
CA ILE A 58 -19.83 -11.78 23.49
C ILE A 58 -20.63 -10.56 23.94
N ALA A 59 -20.03 -9.38 23.79
CA ALA A 59 -20.67 -8.08 23.97
C ALA A 59 -21.21 -7.59 22.62
N LEU A 60 -22.47 -7.15 22.57
CA LEU A 60 -23.15 -6.67 21.36
C LEU A 60 -23.66 -5.25 21.58
N PHE A 61 -23.27 -4.34 20.70
CA PHE A 61 -23.82 -2.99 20.57
C PHE A 61 -24.54 -2.85 19.21
N THR A 62 -25.79 -2.40 19.22
CA THR A 62 -26.64 -2.24 18.03
C THR A 62 -26.79 -0.77 17.69
N ALA A 63 -26.07 -0.30 16.68
CA ALA A 63 -25.94 1.12 16.34
C ALA A 63 -27.28 1.80 16.00
N ARG A 64 -28.17 1.14 15.25
CA ARG A 64 -29.50 1.69 14.86
C ARG A 64 -30.42 2.07 16.05
N LEU A 65 -30.11 1.60 17.27
CA LEU A 65 -30.83 1.93 18.51
C LEU A 65 -30.17 3.06 19.32
N HIS A 66 -29.02 3.57 18.89
CA HIS A 66 -28.34 4.69 19.54
C HIS A 66 -28.73 6.02 18.89
N PHE A 67 -29.13 6.99 19.71
CA PHE A 67 -29.52 8.33 19.26
C PHE A 67 -28.75 9.36 20.11
N PRO A 68 -27.62 9.91 19.60
CA PRO A 68 -26.75 10.80 20.39
C PRO A 68 -27.46 12.09 20.85
N THR A 69 -28.51 12.50 20.14
CA THR A 69 -29.39 13.62 20.47
C THR A 69 -30.36 13.36 21.63
N GLN A 70 -30.53 12.10 22.05
CA GLN A 70 -31.42 11.70 23.14
C GLN A 70 -30.67 11.22 24.39
N THR A 71 -29.49 10.62 24.20
CA THR A 71 -28.74 9.93 25.27
C THR A 71 -27.25 10.30 25.17
N THR A 72 -26.72 11.03 26.17
CA THR A 72 -25.33 11.50 26.13
C THR A 72 -24.34 10.34 26.22
N HIS A 73 -23.18 10.46 25.56
CA HIS A 73 -22.13 9.44 25.58
C HIS A 73 -21.73 8.97 26.99
N GLN A 74 -21.86 9.82 28.01
CA GLN A 74 -21.54 9.45 29.39
C GLN A 74 -22.56 8.48 30.00
N GLN A 75 -23.85 8.62 29.67
CA GLN A 75 -24.87 7.65 30.11
C GLN A 75 -24.69 6.31 29.38
N VAL A 76 -24.40 6.34 28.08
CA VAL A 76 -24.11 5.11 27.31
C VAL A 76 -22.85 4.42 27.84
N LEU A 77 -21.79 5.17 28.16
CA LEU A 77 -20.56 4.62 28.75
C LEU A 77 -20.79 4.03 30.16
N LYS A 78 -21.64 4.67 30.98
CA LYS A 78 -22.09 4.09 32.26
C LYS A 78 -22.84 2.78 32.05
N ALA A 79 -23.78 2.70 31.10
CA ALA A 79 -24.54 1.49 30.79
C ALA A 79 -23.65 0.35 30.24
N LEU A 80 -22.66 0.70 29.42
CA LEU A 80 -21.62 -0.21 28.93
C LEU A 80 -20.81 -0.80 30.08
N VAL A 81 -20.26 0.05 30.95
CA VAL A 81 -19.38 -0.38 32.06
C VAL A 81 -20.16 -1.17 33.12
N TYR A 82 -21.37 -0.75 33.48
CA TYR A 82 -22.27 -1.50 34.38
C TYR A 82 -22.47 -2.96 33.94
N GLN A 83 -22.71 -3.16 32.64
CA GLN A 83 -22.89 -4.49 32.07
C GLN A 83 -21.58 -5.25 31.86
N LEU A 84 -20.48 -4.58 31.52
CA LEU A 84 -19.18 -5.22 31.31
C LEU A 84 -18.49 -5.60 32.63
N ASP A 85 -18.71 -4.85 33.72
CA ASP A 85 -18.19 -5.16 35.06
C ASP A 85 -18.86 -6.46 35.55
N ALA A 86 -20.18 -6.57 35.43
CA ALA A 86 -20.92 -7.81 35.73
C ALA A 86 -20.46 -9.02 34.89
N ALA A 87 -19.97 -8.81 33.67
CA ALA A 87 -19.42 -9.88 32.84
C ALA A 87 -18.07 -10.42 33.37
N LEU A 88 -17.33 -9.64 34.15
CA LEU A 88 -16.02 -10.02 34.72
C LEU A 88 -16.10 -10.93 35.95
N GLU A 89 -17.26 -11.01 36.62
CA GLU A 89 -17.51 -12.00 37.67
C GLU A 89 -17.43 -13.45 37.15
N SER A 90 -17.59 -13.65 35.84
CA SER A 90 -17.34 -14.92 35.20
C SER A 90 -15.82 -15.13 34.98
N LEU A 91 -15.24 -16.11 35.69
CA LEU A 91 -13.82 -16.49 35.56
C LEU A 91 -13.43 -16.81 34.11
N ASP A 92 -14.34 -17.41 33.33
CA ASP A 92 -14.12 -17.66 31.91
C ASP A 92 -14.07 -16.38 31.07
N THR A 93 -14.78 -15.32 31.46
CA THR A 93 -14.61 -13.99 30.83
C THR A 93 -13.25 -13.40 31.17
N GLN A 94 -12.76 -13.57 32.40
CA GLN A 94 -11.41 -13.09 32.77
C GLN A 94 -10.30 -13.85 32.04
N ARG A 95 -10.45 -15.18 31.89
CA ARG A 95 -9.49 -16.07 31.21
C ARG A 95 -9.49 -15.87 29.70
N HIS A 96 -10.65 -16.01 29.08
CA HIS A 96 -10.78 -16.04 27.62
C HIS A 96 -10.97 -14.63 27.03
N GLY A 97 -11.51 -13.69 27.79
CA GLY A 97 -11.69 -12.31 27.37
C GLY A 97 -13.08 -12.04 26.75
N ILE A 98 -13.14 -10.99 25.93
CA ILE A 98 -14.38 -10.46 25.35
C ILE A 98 -14.24 -10.32 23.83
N VAL A 99 -15.27 -10.75 23.10
CA VAL A 99 -15.52 -10.40 21.69
C VAL A 99 -16.57 -9.30 21.67
N PHE A 100 -16.29 -8.19 20.98
CA PHE A 100 -17.23 -7.08 20.82
C PHE A 100 -17.85 -7.10 19.42
N ILE A 101 -19.16 -6.98 19.31
CA ILE A 101 -19.88 -6.83 18.05
C ILE A 101 -20.47 -5.42 18.01
N TYR A 102 -20.15 -4.66 16.97
CA TYR A 102 -20.80 -3.41 16.62
C TYR A 102 -21.69 -3.67 15.40
N ASP A 103 -22.96 -3.97 15.66
CA ASP A 103 -23.99 -4.20 14.63
C ASP A 103 -24.44 -2.86 14.06
N MET A 104 -23.99 -2.58 12.84
CA MET A 104 -24.33 -1.38 12.08
C MET A 104 -25.45 -1.60 11.06
N THR A 105 -26.08 -2.79 11.04
CA THR A 105 -27.20 -3.11 10.15
C THR A 105 -28.32 -2.07 10.34
N ASP A 106 -28.79 -1.51 9.23
CA ASP A 106 -29.80 -0.42 9.15
C ASP A 106 -29.48 0.85 9.95
N SER A 107 -28.19 1.09 10.29
CA SER A 107 -27.78 2.31 11.00
C SER A 107 -27.52 3.50 10.04
N LYS A 108 -27.92 4.69 10.50
CA LYS A 108 -27.73 5.96 9.80
C LYS A 108 -26.57 6.75 10.43
N TYR A 109 -26.03 7.72 9.71
CA TYR A 109 -25.02 8.63 10.26
C TYR A 109 -25.49 9.32 11.56
N SER A 110 -26.78 9.65 11.66
CA SER A 110 -27.41 10.21 12.87
C SER A 110 -27.44 9.25 14.08
N ASN A 111 -27.03 7.99 13.93
CA ASN A 111 -26.86 7.04 15.03
C ASN A 111 -25.40 6.96 15.52
N PHE A 112 -24.45 7.62 14.87
CA PHE A 112 -23.03 7.52 15.18
C PHE A 112 -22.59 8.58 16.20
N ASP A 113 -21.99 8.12 17.30
CA ASP A 113 -21.33 8.97 18.28
C ASP A 113 -19.81 8.74 18.24
N TYR A 114 -19.10 9.74 17.75
CA TYR A 114 -17.65 9.73 17.58
C TYR A 114 -16.90 9.81 18.90
N ASP A 115 -17.42 10.55 19.89
CA ASP A 115 -16.75 10.74 21.17
C ASP A 115 -17.01 9.56 22.11
N LEU A 116 -18.20 8.97 22.07
CA LEU A 116 -18.46 7.64 22.64
C LEU A 116 -17.51 6.60 22.04
N SER A 117 -17.34 6.59 20.71
CA SER A 117 -16.45 5.65 20.02
C SER A 117 -14.99 5.83 20.47
N LYS A 118 -14.50 7.06 20.62
CA LYS A 118 -13.18 7.36 21.22
C LYS A 118 -13.07 6.87 22.66
N LYS A 119 -14.09 7.11 23.50
CA LYS A 119 -14.08 6.73 24.92
C LYS A 119 -14.08 5.22 25.11
N ILE A 120 -14.92 4.48 24.37
CA ILE A 120 -14.92 3.02 24.32
C ILE A 120 -13.56 2.50 23.87
N LEU A 121 -12.99 3.06 22.79
CA LEU A 121 -11.68 2.64 22.29
C LEU A 121 -10.58 2.87 23.33
N ASN A 122 -10.52 4.04 23.96
CA ASN A 122 -9.51 4.37 24.97
C ASN A 122 -9.63 3.47 26.22
N MET A 123 -10.85 3.16 26.66
CA MET A 123 -11.10 2.16 27.70
C MET A 123 -10.54 0.78 27.31
N LEU A 124 -10.84 0.31 26.09
CA LEU A 124 -10.35 -0.98 25.57
C LEU A 124 -8.84 -1.00 25.24
N LYS A 125 -8.19 0.17 25.10
CA LYS A 125 -6.75 0.36 24.81
C LYS A 125 -5.83 0.03 26.00
N GLY A 126 -6.39 -0.44 27.12
CA GLY A 126 -5.64 -0.87 28.31
C GLY A 126 -6.17 -0.35 29.64
N GLY A 127 -7.25 0.44 29.64
CA GLY A 127 -7.96 0.89 30.85
C GLY A 127 -9.09 -0.05 31.29
N TYR A 128 -9.19 -1.27 30.73
CA TYR A 128 -10.23 -2.24 31.07
C TYR A 128 -9.62 -3.61 31.44
N PRO A 129 -10.03 -4.23 32.56
CA PRO A 129 -9.43 -5.47 33.07
C PRO A 129 -9.81 -6.76 32.31
N ALA A 130 -10.40 -6.66 31.11
CA ALA A 130 -10.62 -7.77 30.19
C ALA A 130 -9.60 -7.81 29.04
N ARG A 131 -9.34 -8.99 28.46
CA ARG A 131 -8.66 -9.09 27.16
C ARG A 131 -9.68 -8.94 26.03
N LEU A 132 -9.64 -7.84 25.28
CA LEU A 132 -10.36 -7.77 24.00
C LEU A 132 -9.72 -8.77 23.02
N LYS A 133 -10.49 -9.81 22.65
CA LYS A 133 -10.10 -10.88 21.72
C LYS A 133 -10.31 -10.46 20.27
N LYS A 134 -11.47 -9.89 19.97
CA LYS A 134 -11.94 -9.57 18.63
C LYS A 134 -12.98 -8.43 18.68
N VAL A 135 -13.04 -7.61 17.64
CA VAL A 135 -14.10 -6.65 17.35
C VAL A 135 -14.66 -6.99 15.98
N LEU A 136 -15.97 -7.17 15.88
CA LEU A 136 -16.70 -7.39 14.63
C LEU A 136 -17.57 -6.17 14.34
N ILE A 137 -17.29 -5.46 13.26
CA ILE A 137 -18.14 -4.36 12.77
C ILE A 137 -19.00 -4.96 11.66
N VAL A 138 -20.29 -5.15 11.94
CA VAL A 138 -21.20 -5.95 11.09
C VAL A 138 -22.05 -5.03 10.25
N THR A 139 -22.04 -5.23 8.93
CA THR A 139 -22.80 -4.47 7.93
C THR A 139 -22.50 -2.95 8.01
N ALA A 140 -21.21 -2.59 8.02
CA ALA A 140 -20.79 -1.19 8.03
C ALA A 140 -21.33 -0.43 6.80
N PRO A 141 -22.17 0.60 6.97
CA PRO A 141 -22.61 1.45 5.87
C PRO A 141 -21.43 2.22 5.26
N LEU A 142 -21.54 2.64 4.00
CA LEU A 142 -20.49 3.40 3.30
C LEU A 142 -20.05 4.65 4.09
N TRP A 143 -21.01 5.40 4.67
CA TRP A 143 -20.73 6.58 5.48
C TRP A 143 -19.80 6.34 6.67
N PHE A 144 -19.72 5.10 7.19
CA PHE A 144 -18.87 4.77 8.34
C PHE A 144 -17.39 4.69 7.97
N LYS A 145 -17.03 4.53 6.69
CA LYS A 145 -15.64 4.36 6.25
C LYS A 145 -14.77 5.59 6.59
N ALA A 146 -15.30 6.82 6.49
CA ALA A 146 -14.57 8.02 6.87
C ALA A 146 -14.35 8.15 8.40
N PRO A 147 -15.37 8.07 9.28
CA PRO A 147 -15.16 7.99 10.72
C PRO A 147 -14.28 6.82 11.17
N PHE A 148 -14.35 5.67 10.50
CA PHE A 148 -13.49 4.52 10.80
C PHE A 148 -12.01 4.79 10.47
N LYS A 149 -11.72 5.42 9.31
CA LYS A 149 -10.35 5.86 8.98
C LYS A 149 -9.78 6.77 10.07
N ILE A 150 -10.58 7.71 10.61
CA ILE A 150 -10.18 8.60 11.72
C ILE A 150 -10.00 7.85 13.04
N LEU A 151 -11.00 7.06 13.47
CA LEU A 151 -10.93 6.28 14.71
C LEU A 151 -9.73 5.33 14.73
N ARG A 152 -9.38 4.73 13.58
CA ARG A 152 -8.26 3.79 13.42
C ARG A 152 -6.91 4.41 13.81
N LEU A 153 -6.70 5.72 13.63
CA LEU A 153 -5.48 6.42 14.05
C LEU A 153 -5.24 6.34 15.56
N PHE A 154 -6.30 6.30 16.37
CA PHE A 154 -6.21 6.20 17.82
C PHE A 154 -5.99 4.75 18.32
N VAL A 155 -6.10 3.75 17.44
CA VAL A 155 -5.96 2.31 17.76
C VAL A 155 -4.49 1.88 17.60
N ARG A 156 -3.87 1.34 18.65
CA ARG A 156 -2.53 0.69 18.54
C ARG A 156 -2.62 -0.53 17.60
N GLU A 157 -1.60 -0.74 16.77
CA GLU A 157 -1.54 -1.77 15.72
C GLU A 157 -2.00 -3.17 16.18
N LYS A 158 -1.48 -3.66 17.32
CA LYS A 158 -1.84 -4.94 17.97
C LYS A 158 -3.31 -5.07 18.45
N LEU A 159 -4.08 -4.00 18.34
CA LEU A 159 -5.52 -3.93 18.57
C LEU A 159 -6.29 -3.76 17.24
N GLN A 160 -5.70 -3.12 16.21
CA GLN A 160 -6.24 -3.07 14.84
C GLN A 160 -6.33 -4.48 14.23
N GLU A 161 -5.31 -5.33 14.46
CA GLU A 161 -5.28 -6.78 14.10
C GLU A 161 -6.55 -7.56 14.51
N ARG A 162 -7.31 -7.04 15.49
CA ARG A 162 -8.48 -7.69 16.07
C ARG A 162 -9.79 -7.11 15.58
N VAL A 163 -9.76 -6.06 14.75
CA VAL A 163 -10.95 -5.39 14.22
C VAL A 163 -11.22 -5.89 12.80
N TYR A 164 -12.37 -6.54 12.62
CA TYR A 164 -12.83 -7.07 11.34
C TYR A 164 -14.11 -6.32 10.93
N ILE A 165 -14.14 -5.75 9.73
CA ILE A 165 -15.38 -5.28 9.11
C ILE A 165 -15.91 -6.44 8.27
N ILE A 166 -17.17 -6.84 8.52
CA ILE A 166 -17.78 -8.03 7.93
C ILE A 166 -19.24 -7.77 7.53
N ASN A 167 -19.76 -8.56 6.60
CA ASN A 167 -21.19 -8.64 6.32
C ASN A 167 -21.87 -9.69 7.20
N LEU A 168 -23.21 -9.62 7.34
CA LEU A 168 -24.02 -10.59 8.09
C LEU A 168 -23.71 -12.05 7.76
N SER A 169 -23.50 -12.38 6.48
CA SER A 169 -23.18 -13.74 6.03
C SER A 169 -21.85 -14.31 6.55
N GLN A 170 -20.95 -13.46 7.06
CA GLN A 170 -19.60 -13.84 7.51
C GLN A 170 -19.51 -14.00 9.04
N ILE A 171 -20.54 -13.62 9.81
CA ILE A 171 -20.47 -13.63 11.29
C ILE A 171 -20.31 -15.04 11.87
N SER A 172 -20.89 -16.05 11.22
CA SER A 172 -20.75 -17.48 11.54
C SER A 172 -19.32 -18.02 11.38
N LEU A 173 -18.49 -17.39 10.55
CA LEU A 173 -17.06 -17.72 10.40
C LEU A 173 -16.24 -17.27 11.63
N HIS A 174 -16.84 -16.53 12.55
CA HIS A 174 -16.16 -15.93 13.70
C HIS A 174 -16.78 -16.27 15.04
N ILE A 175 -18.08 -16.58 15.08
CA ILE A 175 -18.84 -16.90 16.29
C ILE A 175 -19.78 -18.09 15.99
N PRO A 176 -19.96 -19.06 16.90
CA PRO A 176 -20.90 -20.17 16.70
C PRO A 176 -22.36 -19.70 16.49
N GLN A 177 -23.11 -20.36 15.61
CA GLN A 177 -24.45 -19.92 15.20
C GLN A 177 -25.47 -19.94 16.37
N GLU A 178 -25.29 -20.86 17.32
CA GLU A 178 -26.04 -20.98 18.56
C GLU A 178 -25.74 -19.86 19.58
N SER A 179 -24.63 -19.14 19.41
CA SER A 179 -24.25 -17.96 20.20
C SER A 179 -24.71 -16.63 19.58
N ILE A 180 -24.94 -16.59 18.26
CA ILE A 180 -25.35 -15.39 17.51
C ILE A 180 -26.88 -15.16 17.62
N PRO A 181 -27.38 -13.92 17.80
CA PRO A 181 -28.82 -13.63 17.83
C PRO A 181 -29.50 -13.85 16.48
N LYS A 182 -30.82 -14.11 16.49
CA LYS A 182 -31.64 -14.23 15.26
C LYS A 182 -31.52 -13.05 14.29
N GLN A 183 -31.42 -11.84 14.82
CA GLN A 183 -31.25 -10.60 14.05
C GLN A 183 -29.92 -10.56 13.28
N LEU A 184 -28.94 -11.38 13.67
CA LEU A 184 -27.64 -11.50 13.03
C LEU A 184 -27.46 -12.88 12.35
N GLY A 185 -28.55 -13.58 12.01
CA GLY A 185 -28.52 -14.87 11.30
C GLY A 185 -28.29 -16.11 12.17
N GLY A 186 -28.28 -15.96 13.50
CA GLY A 186 -28.06 -17.05 14.45
C GLY A 186 -29.32 -17.65 15.08
N ALA A 187 -29.13 -18.57 16.02
CA ALA A 187 -30.21 -19.26 16.73
C ALA A 187 -30.40 -18.79 18.18
N CYS A 188 -29.50 -17.95 18.70
CA CYS A 188 -29.52 -17.49 20.09
C CYS A 188 -30.74 -16.57 20.36
N PRO A 189 -31.55 -16.82 21.40
CA PRO A 189 -32.54 -15.85 21.84
C PRO A 189 -31.85 -14.71 22.60
N SER A 190 -32.22 -13.46 22.29
CA SER A 190 -31.83 -12.32 23.13
C SER A 190 -32.43 -12.50 24.53
N LYS A 191 -31.60 -12.39 25.57
CA LYS A 191 -31.98 -12.52 26.99
C LYS A 191 -31.66 -11.25 27.79
N HIS A 192 -31.68 -10.09 27.13
CA HIS A 192 -31.23 -8.82 27.69
C HIS A 192 -31.83 -8.49 29.08
N THR A 193 -33.15 -8.65 29.27
CA THR A 193 -33.79 -8.43 30.58
C THR A 193 -33.23 -9.35 31.68
N ALA A 194 -32.92 -10.61 31.36
CA ALA A 194 -32.30 -11.54 32.30
C ALA A 194 -30.83 -11.19 32.59
N TRP A 195 -30.12 -10.61 31.60
CA TRP A 195 -28.79 -10.07 31.81
C TRP A 195 -28.79 -8.89 32.78
N LEU A 196 -29.71 -7.93 32.61
CA LEU A 196 -29.84 -6.79 33.53
C LEU A 196 -30.15 -7.23 34.97
N GLN A 197 -30.88 -8.34 35.19
CA GLN A 197 -31.06 -8.89 36.54
C GLN A 197 -29.75 -9.44 37.14
N VAL A 198 -28.88 -10.05 36.34
CA VAL A 198 -27.54 -10.48 36.78
C VAL A 198 -26.69 -9.25 37.12
N CYS A 199 -26.67 -8.22 36.25
CA CYS A 199 -25.95 -6.97 36.52
C CYS A 199 -26.43 -6.29 37.82
N LYS A 200 -27.76 -6.25 38.05
CA LYS A 200 -28.34 -5.71 39.28
C LYS A 200 -27.96 -6.52 40.52
N GLY A 201 -27.86 -7.85 40.42
CA GLY A 201 -27.32 -8.69 41.49
C GLY A 201 -25.88 -8.32 41.84
N VAL A 202 -24.99 -8.26 40.84
CA VAL A 202 -23.57 -7.87 41.04
C VAL A 202 -23.45 -6.46 41.63
N ALA A 203 -24.20 -5.49 41.11
CA ALA A 203 -24.20 -4.11 41.60
C ALA A 203 -24.73 -3.97 43.05
N GLN A 204 -25.51 -4.94 43.53
CA GLN A 204 -25.97 -5.05 44.92
C GLN A 204 -25.03 -5.87 45.82
N GLY A 205 -23.82 -6.22 45.34
CA GLY A 205 -22.85 -7.01 46.09
C GLY A 205 -23.19 -8.50 46.20
N GLN A 206 -24.15 -9.00 45.40
CA GLN A 206 -24.44 -10.41 45.29
C GLN A 206 -23.42 -11.08 44.37
N SER A 207 -23.11 -12.36 44.60
CA SER A 207 -22.31 -13.20 43.72
C SER A 207 -23.20 -14.15 42.91
N PRO A 208 -23.90 -13.68 41.85
CA PRO A 208 -24.78 -14.53 41.06
C PRO A 208 -23.96 -15.61 40.33
N ASN A 209 -24.51 -16.82 40.24
CA ASN A 209 -23.89 -17.87 39.45
C ASN A 209 -23.98 -17.52 37.95
N MET A 210 -22.87 -17.08 37.37
CA MET A 210 -22.76 -16.63 35.98
C MET A 210 -23.04 -17.75 34.96
N ASP A 211 -22.84 -19.01 35.31
CA ASP A 211 -23.15 -20.15 34.43
C ASP A 211 -24.67 -20.31 34.24
N THR A 212 -25.48 -19.85 35.18
CA THR A 212 -26.94 -19.78 35.01
C THR A 212 -27.37 -18.88 33.84
N TYR A 213 -26.51 -17.92 33.45
CA TYR A 213 -26.67 -17.12 32.24
C TYR A 213 -25.96 -17.77 31.04
N PHE A 214 -24.65 -18.04 31.16
CA PHE A 214 -23.81 -18.46 30.02
C PHE A 214 -23.98 -19.93 29.57
N LEU A 215 -24.44 -20.85 30.43
CA LEU A 215 -24.77 -22.23 30.01
C LEU A 215 -26.21 -22.36 29.51
N ALA A 216 -27.02 -21.29 29.59
CA ALA A 216 -28.45 -21.33 29.28
C ALA A 216 -28.79 -21.45 27.78
N CYS A 217 -27.79 -21.68 26.91
CA CYS A 217 -27.95 -22.12 25.53
C CYS A 217 -27.69 -23.63 25.34
N LYS A 218 -26.77 -24.26 26.09
CA LYS A 218 -26.45 -25.70 25.94
C LYS A 218 -27.65 -26.62 26.20
N ARG A 219 -28.49 -26.28 27.18
CA ARG A 219 -29.63 -27.12 27.62
C ARG A 219 -30.74 -27.37 26.57
N ARG A 220 -30.73 -26.73 25.40
CA ARG A 220 -31.75 -26.98 24.36
C ARG A 220 -31.42 -28.13 23.41
N GLN A 221 -30.15 -28.49 23.20
CA GLN A 221 -29.77 -29.62 22.34
C GLN A 221 -30.10 -30.99 22.97
N SER A 222 -30.27 -31.05 24.30
CA SER A 222 -30.58 -32.27 25.06
C SER A 222 -32.07 -32.48 25.34
N GLN A 223 -32.97 -31.71 24.70
CA GLN A 223 -34.44 -31.83 24.89
C GLN A 223 -35.23 -32.04 23.59
N THR A 224 -34.57 -32.11 22.43
CA THR A 224 -35.20 -32.44 21.13
C THR A 224 -34.83 -33.83 20.62
N SER A 225 -34.24 -34.66 21.49
CA SER A 225 -33.73 -36.01 21.19
C SER A 225 -34.09 -37.04 22.27
N ALA A 226 -34.92 -36.65 23.25
CA ALA A 226 -35.29 -37.44 24.42
C ALA A 226 -36.80 -37.75 24.44
N ASP A 227 -37.36 -38.19 23.31
CA ASP A 227 -38.76 -38.62 23.20
C ASP A 227 -38.90 -39.89 22.34
N MET A 228 -38.01 -40.86 22.57
CA MET A 228 -38.17 -42.27 22.22
C MET A 228 -37.31 -43.17 23.13
N THR A 229 -37.71 -44.43 23.26
CA THR A 229 -37.04 -45.50 24.03
C THR A 229 -36.82 -45.24 25.52
N SER A 230 -37.85 -45.53 26.32
CA SER A 230 -37.69 -45.98 27.70
C SER A 230 -37.05 -47.37 27.77
N VAL A 231 -36.22 -47.65 28.79
CA VAL A 231 -36.15 -48.89 29.62
C VAL A 231 -34.82 -48.97 30.40
N THR A 232 -34.93 -49.04 31.73
CA THR A 232 -34.06 -49.68 32.76
C THR A 232 -32.56 -49.91 32.44
N SER A 233 -31.60 -49.40 33.23
CA SER A 233 -31.26 -49.96 34.56
C SER A 233 -30.37 -49.03 35.43
N GLN A 234 -30.11 -49.42 36.69
CA GLN A 234 -29.47 -48.59 37.74
C GLN A 234 -28.02 -49.00 38.11
N ARG A 235 -27.32 -48.11 38.85
CA ARG A 235 -26.11 -48.34 39.69
C ARG A 235 -24.77 -48.56 38.94
N SER A 236 -23.59 -48.19 39.47
CA SER A 236 -23.23 -47.32 40.62
C SER A 236 -21.72 -47.04 40.70
N LEU A 237 -21.34 -45.84 41.20
CA LEU A 237 -20.17 -45.48 42.04
C LEU A 237 -18.72 -45.89 41.66
N SER A 238 -17.79 -44.98 42.01
CA SER A 238 -16.32 -45.17 42.22
C SER A 238 -15.46 -45.65 41.03
N SER A 239 -14.14 -45.49 41.03
CA SER A 239 -13.25 -44.39 41.48
C SER A 239 -11.82 -44.70 40.95
N ASP A 240 -10.90 -43.73 41.00
CA ASP A 240 -9.43 -43.96 40.92
C ASP A 240 -8.91 -44.48 39.55
N ILE A 241 -7.62 -44.47 39.19
CA ILE A 241 -6.46 -43.61 39.54
C ILE A 241 -5.55 -43.49 38.27
N SER A 242 -4.35 -42.91 38.41
CA SER A 242 -3.23 -42.76 37.44
C SER A 242 -3.11 -43.84 36.33
N ASP A 243 -2.51 -43.56 35.15
CA ASP A 243 -1.16 -43.01 35.07
C ASP A 243 -0.74 -42.24 33.80
N ASN A 244 0.47 -41.68 33.88
CA ASN A 244 1.12 -40.88 32.85
C ASN A 244 1.74 -41.74 31.75
N LEU A 245 1.86 -41.18 30.54
CA LEU A 245 3.14 -41.16 29.82
C LEU A 245 3.14 -40.10 28.70
N LEU A 246 4.33 -39.60 28.36
CA LEU A 246 4.53 -38.60 27.30
C LEU A 246 4.64 -39.29 25.93
N ILE A 247 4.07 -38.66 24.90
CA ILE A 247 4.61 -38.67 23.54
C ILE A 247 4.61 -37.21 23.03
N SER A 248 5.64 -36.86 22.28
CA SER A 248 5.93 -35.55 21.72
C SER A 248 5.53 -35.45 20.24
N ASP A 249 5.87 -34.29 19.65
CA ASP A 249 6.17 -34.10 18.22
C ASP A 249 5.03 -33.80 17.22
N LEU A 250 5.47 -33.10 16.16
CA LEU A 250 4.86 -32.93 14.84
C LEU A 250 3.52 -32.19 14.77
N GLU A 251 3.61 -30.85 14.71
CA GLU A 251 2.68 -30.06 13.89
C GLU A 251 2.90 -30.46 12.41
N SER A 252 1.97 -31.23 11.84
CA SER A 252 1.97 -31.62 10.42
C SER A 252 1.23 -30.58 9.57
N GLU A 253 1.71 -30.34 8.36
CA GLU A 253 1.14 -29.35 7.45
C GLU A 253 -0.19 -29.74 6.79
N ASP A 254 -0.76 -28.69 6.18
CA ASP A 254 -1.48 -28.66 4.90
C ASP A 254 -3.00 -28.92 4.83
N SER A 255 -3.64 -28.03 4.06
CA SER A 255 -4.99 -28.07 3.49
C SER A 255 -5.20 -26.77 2.70
N LYS A 256 -4.73 -26.75 1.44
CA LYS A 256 -4.85 -25.59 0.52
C LYS A 256 -6.30 -25.33 0.08
N GLU A 257 -6.46 -24.21 -0.63
CA GLU A 257 -7.61 -23.83 -1.48
C GLU A 257 -9.00 -23.53 -0.85
N THR A 258 -9.45 -22.28 -1.03
CA THR A 258 -10.24 -21.95 -2.24
C THR A 258 -10.35 -20.44 -2.47
N VAL A 259 -10.44 -20.04 -3.74
CA VAL A 259 -10.50 -18.64 -4.18
C VAL A 259 -11.92 -18.06 -4.06
N ASN A 260 -12.03 -16.78 -3.67
CA ASN A 260 -13.12 -15.94 -4.17
C ASN A 260 -12.77 -14.44 -4.10
N GLU A 261 -12.74 -13.78 -5.26
CA GLU A 261 -12.55 -12.34 -5.35
C GLU A 261 -13.85 -11.56 -5.10
N LYS A 262 -13.77 -10.42 -4.42
CA LYS A 262 -14.46 -9.20 -4.89
C LYS A 262 -13.93 -7.91 -4.28
N TYR A 263 -13.88 -6.88 -5.12
CA TYR A 263 -13.32 -5.56 -4.81
C TYR A 263 -14.21 -4.75 -3.86
N SER A 264 -13.59 -3.97 -2.98
CA SER A 264 -14.15 -2.70 -2.49
C SER A 264 -13.22 -1.57 -2.92
N CYS A 265 -13.68 -0.72 -3.84
CA CYS A 265 -13.10 0.61 -4.01
C CYS A 265 -13.35 1.45 -2.74
N GLU A 266 -12.45 2.40 -2.42
CA GLU A 266 -12.67 3.68 -1.71
C GLU A 266 -11.36 4.29 -1.13
N ASP A 267 -10.57 4.90 -2.00
CA ASP A 267 -9.58 5.93 -1.66
C ASP A 267 -9.53 6.96 -2.83
N LEU A 268 -10.71 7.47 -3.26
CA LEU A 268 -10.89 8.49 -4.30
C LEU A 268 -12.06 9.43 -3.94
N GLU A 269 -11.82 10.44 -3.09
CA GLU A 269 -12.68 11.62 -2.90
C GLU A 269 -11.98 12.62 -1.94
N LYS A 270 -10.83 13.17 -2.36
CA LYS A 270 -10.08 14.22 -1.64
C LYS A 270 -9.03 14.92 -2.54
N GLU A 271 -9.42 15.49 -3.68
CA GLU A 271 -8.59 16.49 -4.38
C GLU A 271 -9.38 17.45 -5.31
N GLU A 272 -10.68 17.67 -5.03
CA GLU A 272 -11.47 18.78 -5.60
C GLU A 272 -12.10 19.62 -4.48
N GLU A 273 -11.39 20.66 -4.00
CA GLU A 273 -12.01 21.88 -3.42
C GLU A 273 -10.99 23.01 -3.12
N ILE A 274 -10.32 23.55 -4.15
CA ILE A 274 -9.82 24.94 -4.13
C ILE A 274 -10.03 25.56 -5.52
N GLY A 275 -10.73 26.69 -5.61
CA GLY A 275 -10.56 27.63 -6.73
C GLY A 275 -11.59 27.63 -7.86
N ILE A 276 -12.89 27.68 -7.58
CA ILE A 276 -13.86 28.35 -8.49
C ILE A 276 -14.76 29.28 -7.68
N GLU A 277 -14.49 30.58 -7.75
CA GLU A 277 -15.46 31.60 -7.33
C GLU A 277 -16.59 31.69 -8.36
N LYS A 278 -17.84 31.81 -7.89
CA LYS A 278 -19.02 31.92 -8.77
C LYS A 278 -19.35 33.37 -9.06
N GLU A 279 -18.85 33.91 -10.17
CA GLU A 279 -19.55 35.04 -10.79
C GLU A 279 -20.92 34.59 -11.30
N VAL A 280 -21.94 35.41 -11.05
CA VAL A 280 -23.33 35.14 -11.45
C VAL A 280 -23.67 36.07 -12.62
N ILE A 281 -23.80 35.49 -13.82
CA ILE A 281 -24.34 36.19 -14.99
C ILE A 281 -25.70 35.60 -15.32
N VAL A 282 -26.69 36.48 -15.49
CA VAL A 282 -28.08 36.12 -15.76
C VAL A 282 -28.27 36.02 -17.28
N GLU A 283 -28.61 34.82 -17.77
CA GLU A 283 -29.09 34.68 -19.14
C GLU A 283 -30.45 35.36 -19.30
N LYS A 284 -30.62 36.04 -20.44
CA LYS A 284 -31.88 36.66 -20.83
C LYS A 284 -32.06 36.47 -22.33
N GLU A 285 -33.12 35.78 -22.71
CA GLU A 285 -33.47 35.54 -24.10
C GLU A 285 -33.84 36.86 -24.82
N THR A 286 -33.37 37.02 -26.06
CA THR A 286 -34.15 37.58 -27.18
C THR A 286 -33.52 37.18 -28.51
N ASP A 287 -34.38 36.96 -29.50
CA ASP A 287 -34.16 36.71 -30.94
C ASP A 287 -33.23 37.80 -31.59
N ASP A 288 -32.71 37.71 -32.83
CA ASP A 288 -33.39 37.31 -34.07
C ASP A 288 -32.45 37.33 -35.33
N LEU A 289 -32.98 36.90 -36.49
CA LEU A 289 -32.65 37.27 -37.89
C LEU A 289 -31.22 37.11 -38.51
N SER A 290 -31.10 36.08 -39.38
CA SER A 290 -30.66 36.10 -40.81
C SER A 290 -29.39 36.89 -41.26
N ALA A 291 -28.52 36.40 -42.16
CA ALA A 291 -28.84 36.16 -43.58
C ALA A 291 -27.69 35.56 -44.44
N ASN A 292 -28.03 35.20 -45.68
CA ASN A 292 -27.23 34.60 -46.77
C ASN A 292 -25.89 35.28 -47.15
N GLY A 293 -24.94 34.52 -47.73
CA GLY A 293 -23.80 35.08 -48.48
C GLY A 293 -22.86 34.04 -49.15
N THR A 294 -23.00 33.79 -50.45
CA THR A 294 -22.18 32.81 -51.21
C THR A 294 -21.37 33.51 -52.33
N VAL A 295 -20.30 32.85 -52.84
CA VAL A 295 -19.69 32.93 -54.21
C VAL A 295 -18.24 33.43 -54.38
N LYS A 296 -17.37 32.49 -54.79
CA LYS A 296 -16.24 32.50 -55.77
C LYS A 296 -15.39 33.78 -56.09
N ARG A 297 -14.07 33.64 -55.82
CA ARG A 297 -12.87 33.77 -56.71
C ARG A 297 -12.57 35.03 -57.59
N ARG A 298 -11.34 35.53 -57.36
CA ARG A 298 -10.23 35.92 -58.30
C ARG A 298 -10.11 37.35 -58.88
N ARG A 299 -8.84 37.68 -59.20
CA ARG A 299 -8.25 38.86 -59.90
C ARG A 299 -8.01 40.13 -59.06
N ASP A 300 -7.04 41.02 -59.30
CA ASP A 300 -5.74 41.11 -60.05
C ASP A 300 -5.13 42.52 -59.67
N SER A 301 -3.86 42.97 -59.82
CA SER A 301 -2.54 42.47 -60.30
C SER A 301 -1.38 43.43 -59.82
N ASP A 302 -0.13 43.23 -60.31
CA ASP A 302 1.04 44.18 -60.32
C ASP A 302 1.82 44.48 -59.00
N GLY A 303 3.15 44.77 -58.99
CA GLY A 303 4.20 44.64 -60.04
C GLY A 303 5.54 45.39 -59.72
N LYS A 304 6.67 45.01 -60.38
CA LYS A 304 8.03 45.67 -60.46
C LYS A 304 8.93 45.64 -59.17
N SER A 305 10.27 45.83 -59.20
CA SER A 305 11.37 45.46 -60.15
C SER A 305 12.80 45.75 -59.54
N ASN A 306 13.87 45.17 -60.13
CA ASN A 306 15.30 45.60 -60.16
C ASN A 306 16.30 45.43 -58.96
N ASN A 307 17.15 44.39 -59.06
CA ASN A 307 18.63 44.39 -59.27
C ASN A 307 19.65 45.39 -58.63
N VAL A 308 20.55 44.82 -57.80
CA VAL A 308 22.06 44.83 -57.78
C VAL A 308 22.92 46.13 -57.66
N LYS A 309 23.96 46.07 -56.79
CA LYS A 309 25.31 46.73 -56.75
C LYS A 309 25.58 47.63 -55.50
N HIS A 310 26.81 47.83 -54.97
CA HIS A 310 28.09 47.05 -54.88
C HIS A 310 29.11 47.84 -53.98
N LEU A 311 30.25 47.24 -53.59
CA LEU A 311 31.44 47.85 -52.90
C LEU A 311 31.25 48.09 -51.38
N THR A 312 32.28 48.20 -50.52
CA THR A 312 33.78 48.27 -50.64
C THR A 312 34.46 47.02 -50.03
N ASP A 313 35.66 46.53 -50.39
CA ASP A 313 36.98 47.09 -50.76
C ASP A 313 37.95 47.28 -49.55
N GLY A 314 39.22 46.86 -49.70
CA GLY A 314 40.25 46.70 -48.64
C GLY A 314 41.20 45.51 -48.89
N LYS A 315 42.51 45.63 -48.62
CA LYS A 315 43.57 44.77 -49.23
C LYS A 315 44.86 44.66 -48.37
N ILE A 316 45.74 43.70 -48.71
CA ILE A 316 47.19 43.55 -48.32
C ILE A 316 47.40 42.87 -46.93
N HIS A 317 48.38 41.98 -46.67
CA HIS A 317 49.65 41.61 -47.37
C HIS A 317 49.87 40.07 -47.51
N GLU A 318 51.05 39.64 -47.99
CA GLU A 318 51.38 38.28 -48.46
C GLU A 318 52.55 37.63 -47.69
N ASN A 319 52.60 36.29 -47.67
CA ASN A 319 53.74 35.39 -48.01
C ASN A 319 53.35 33.93 -47.64
N SER A 320 53.54 32.86 -48.44
CA SER A 320 54.72 32.35 -49.21
C SER A 320 55.83 31.84 -48.26
N VAL A 321 56.50 30.68 -48.41
CA VAL A 321 56.68 29.62 -49.45
C VAL A 321 56.77 28.25 -48.69
N GLN A 322 56.10 27.14 -49.05
CA GLN A 322 56.38 26.09 -50.07
C GLN A 322 57.66 25.22 -49.88
N ASN A 323 57.67 24.02 -50.50
CA ASN A 323 58.62 22.88 -50.41
C ASN A 323 58.31 21.84 -49.30
N GLY A 324 58.46 20.52 -49.50
CA GLY A 324 58.75 19.79 -50.76
C GLY A 324 58.87 18.26 -50.61
N GLU A 325 57.99 17.54 -51.31
CA GLU A 325 58.15 16.24 -52.03
C GLU A 325 58.87 15.02 -51.41
N ASN A 326 58.18 13.86 -51.43
CA ASN A 326 58.60 12.70 -52.24
C ASN A 326 57.46 11.65 -52.40
N ASP A 327 57.53 10.89 -53.49
CA ASP A 327 56.53 9.91 -54.02
C ASP A 327 56.36 8.63 -53.14
N GLN A 328 55.41 7.69 -53.33
CA GLN A 328 54.95 7.01 -54.56
C GLN A 328 53.54 6.36 -54.49
N GLU A 329 53.00 6.09 -55.68
CA GLU A 329 52.01 5.07 -56.15
C GLU A 329 51.38 4.05 -55.15
N THR A 330 50.14 3.55 -55.27
CA THR A 330 49.29 3.24 -56.46
C THR A 330 47.76 3.19 -56.09
N PRO A 331 46.82 3.10 -57.07
CA PRO A 331 45.39 3.38 -56.84
C PRO A 331 44.45 2.17 -56.59
N ARG A 332 43.28 2.41 -55.99
CA ARG A 332 42.10 1.50 -56.03
C ARG A 332 40.83 2.23 -56.48
N LYS A 333 40.05 1.62 -57.39
CA LYS A 333 38.84 2.22 -57.99
C LYS A 333 37.53 1.65 -57.38
N LYS A 334 36.68 2.59 -56.93
CA LYS A 334 35.20 2.54 -56.72
C LYS A 334 34.44 1.23 -57.01
N ARG A 335 33.64 0.78 -56.03
CA ARG A 335 32.15 0.63 -56.10
C ARG A 335 31.60 -0.06 -54.82
N PRO A 336 30.28 0.02 -54.53
CA PRO A 336 29.30 1.05 -54.90
C PRO A 336 28.67 1.72 -53.64
N SER A 337 27.71 2.63 -53.85
CA SER A 337 26.87 3.19 -52.77
C SER A 337 25.62 2.33 -52.53
N SER A 338 25.35 1.98 -51.28
CA SER A 338 24.02 1.57 -50.79
C SER A 338 23.75 2.32 -49.50
N ALA A 339 22.62 3.04 -49.44
CA ALA A 339 22.24 3.75 -48.22
C ALA A 339 21.84 2.75 -47.14
N VAL A 340 22.57 2.78 -46.01
CA VAL A 340 22.06 2.30 -44.73
C VAL A 340 21.46 3.52 -44.05
N SER A 341 20.25 3.39 -43.50
CA SER A 341 19.64 4.44 -42.67
C SER A 341 20.47 4.59 -41.40
N ASN A 342 20.93 5.81 -41.11
CA ASN A 342 21.34 6.16 -39.77
C ASN A 342 20.08 6.27 -38.92
N ASP A 343 19.65 5.15 -38.33
CA ASP A 343 18.75 5.19 -37.19
C ASP A 343 19.54 5.85 -36.04
N ILE A 344 19.20 7.11 -35.77
CA ILE A 344 19.83 7.90 -34.72
C ILE A 344 19.37 7.30 -33.40
N TYR A 345 20.28 6.64 -32.69
CA TYR A 345 20.06 6.27 -31.29
C TYR A 345 19.83 7.56 -30.51
N GLU A 346 18.61 7.79 -30.04
CA GLU A 346 18.34 8.86 -29.08
C GLU A 346 19.20 8.63 -27.83
N GLU A 347 19.88 9.67 -27.39
CA GLU A 347 20.66 9.61 -26.16
C GLU A 347 19.74 9.58 -24.92
N SER A 348 20.32 9.19 -23.78
CA SER A 348 19.64 9.31 -22.49
C SER A 348 19.34 10.77 -22.16
N ILE A 349 18.24 11.06 -21.48
CA ILE A 349 18.06 12.41 -20.89
C ILE A 349 19.01 12.65 -19.69
N HIS A 350 19.62 11.60 -19.14
CA HIS A 350 20.58 11.63 -18.04
C HIS A 350 22.03 11.55 -18.55
N MET A 351 22.45 12.48 -19.41
CA MET A 351 23.86 12.66 -19.79
C MET A 351 24.65 13.40 -18.68
N PRO A 352 26.00 13.31 -18.70
CA PRO A 352 26.85 14.30 -18.04
C PRO A 352 26.56 15.71 -18.61
N ASP A 353 26.43 16.69 -17.73
CA ASP A 353 26.26 18.10 -18.04
C ASP A 353 26.97 18.96 -16.98
N ASP A 354 27.20 20.24 -17.27
CA ASP A 354 27.91 21.17 -16.36
C ASP A 354 27.10 21.56 -15.10
N GLY A 355 25.93 20.95 -14.88
CA GLY A 355 25.06 21.16 -13.73
C GLY A 355 25.37 20.27 -12.52
N GLY A 356 24.60 20.45 -11.46
CA GLY A 356 24.78 19.75 -10.19
C GLY A 356 25.92 20.32 -9.33
N ILE A 357 26.18 19.63 -8.21
CA ILE A 357 27.12 20.05 -7.17
C ILE A 357 27.99 18.88 -6.70
N GLU A 358 29.19 19.18 -6.19
CA GLU A 358 30.09 18.16 -5.63
C GLU A 358 29.53 17.56 -4.32
N LEU A 359 30.05 16.40 -3.92
CA LEU A 359 29.56 15.67 -2.73
C LEU A 359 29.67 16.48 -1.42
N ASP A 360 30.76 17.21 -1.18
CA ASP A 360 30.89 18.10 -0.02
C ASP A 360 29.90 19.27 -0.05
N GLN A 361 29.61 19.78 -1.25
CA GLN A 361 28.63 20.85 -1.47
C GLN A 361 27.21 20.33 -1.22
N LEU A 362 26.90 19.10 -1.64
CA LEU A 362 25.64 18.41 -1.35
C LEU A 362 25.40 18.30 0.17
N VAL A 363 26.42 17.93 0.94
CA VAL A 363 26.35 17.89 2.41
C VAL A 363 26.05 19.27 3.01
N GLN A 364 26.72 20.32 2.52
CA GLN A 364 26.50 21.69 2.98
C GLN A 364 25.07 22.17 2.63
N CYS A 365 24.60 21.92 1.41
CA CYS A 365 23.25 22.26 0.96
C CYS A 365 22.18 21.52 1.78
N VAL A 366 22.33 20.21 2.02
CA VAL A 366 21.38 19.41 2.82
C VAL A 366 21.35 19.90 4.28
N LYS A 367 22.49 20.27 4.87
CA LYS A 367 22.53 20.86 6.22
C LYS A 367 21.90 22.25 6.29
N ALA A 368 22.09 23.08 5.27
CA ALA A 368 21.52 24.43 5.22
C ALA A 368 20.00 24.42 4.94
N ALA A 369 19.53 23.51 4.08
CA ALA A 369 18.12 23.35 3.75
C ALA A 369 17.33 22.64 4.86
N LYS A 370 17.96 21.72 5.59
CA LYS A 370 17.31 20.82 6.56
C LYS A 370 16.16 20.00 5.95
N ARG A 371 15.39 19.29 6.81
CA ARG A 371 14.16 18.61 6.39
C ARG A 371 13.17 19.56 5.71
N ARG A 372 12.88 20.73 6.30
CA ARG A 372 11.87 21.65 5.75
C ARG A 372 12.24 22.18 4.36
N GLY A 373 13.48 22.60 4.13
CA GLY A 373 13.90 23.11 2.82
C GLY A 373 13.86 22.05 1.72
N LEU A 374 14.27 20.81 2.01
CA LEU A 374 14.14 19.70 1.06
C LEU A 374 12.67 19.29 0.83
N TYR A 375 11.79 19.46 1.82
CA TYR A 375 10.35 19.29 1.65
C TYR A 375 9.76 20.40 0.76
N GLU A 376 10.20 21.65 0.91
CA GLU A 376 9.80 22.81 0.10
C GLU A 376 10.29 22.68 -1.36
N GLU A 377 11.52 22.21 -1.58
CA GLU A 377 12.05 21.89 -2.92
C GLU A 377 11.26 20.76 -3.59
N TYR A 378 11.02 19.66 -2.88
CA TYR A 378 10.18 18.57 -3.40
C TYR A 378 8.74 19.05 -3.69
N ALA A 379 8.19 19.97 -2.89
CA ALA A 379 6.86 20.53 -3.13
C ALA A 379 6.80 21.30 -4.47
N GLN A 380 7.85 22.04 -4.83
CA GLN A 380 7.95 22.69 -6.15
C GLN A 380 7.95 21.64 -7.28
N ILE A 381 8.82 20.63 -7.20
CA ILE A 381 8.90 19.53 -8.17
C ILE A 381 7.57 18.73 -8.25
N LYS A 382 6.81 18.67 -7.15
CA LYS A 382 5.48 18.04 -7.11
C LYS A 382 4.42 18.88 -7.84
N MET A 383 4.51 20.21 -7.81
CA MET A 383 3.58 21.13 -8.51
C MET A 383 3.81 21.19 -10.03
N GLU A 384 5.00 20.82 -10.51
CA GLU A 384 5.30 20.69 -11.94
C GLU A 384 4.35 19.69 -12.63
N GLN A 385 3.62 20.16 -13.64
CA GLN A 385 2.67 19.33 -14.40
C GLN A 385 3.41 18.33 -15.31
N PRO A 386 3.01 17.04 -15.37
CA PRO A 386 3.66 16.06 -16.24
C PRO A 386 3.57 16.44 -17.72
N VAL A 387 4.71 16.52 -18.40
CA VAL A 387 4.77 16.76 -19.85
C VAL A 387 4.40 15.48 -20.60
N GLY A 388 3.17 15.44 -21.12
CA GLY A 388 2.68 14.32 -21.94
C GLY A 388 1.18 14.12 -21.82
N THR A 389 0.70 12.91 -22.13
CA THR A 389 -0.72 12.55 -22.11
C THR A 389 -0.93 11.16 -21.51
N PHE A 390 -2.17 10.87 -21.06
CA PHE A 390 -2.55 9.61 -20.41
C PHE A 390 -3.72 8.91 -21.15
N THR A 391 -3.89 9.19 -22.44
CA THR A 391 -5.04 8.82 -23.27
C THR A 391 -5.25 7.32 -23.34
N VAL A 392 -4.18 6.55 -23.54
CA VAL A 392 -4.23 5.09 -23.62
C VAL A 392 -4.46 4.49 -22.24
N SER A 393 -3.83 5.06 -21.19
CA SER A 393 -4.01 4.61 -19.81
C SER A 393 -5.44 4.88 -19.27
N ARG A 394 -6.11 5.93 -19.78
CA ARG A 394 -7.51 6.28 -19.49
C ARG A 394 -8.54 5.57 -20.39
N ALA A 395 -8.11 4.84 -21.43
CA ALA A 395 -9.03 4.16 -22.34
C ALA A 395 -9.89 3.12 -21.58
N LYS A 396 -11.20 3.08 -21.87
CA LYS A 396 -12.19 2.31 -21.08
C LYS A 396 -11.84 0.83 -20.86
N TYR A 397 -11.21 0.20 -21.85
CA TYR A 397 -10.76 -1.20 -21.81
C TYR A 397 -9.43 -1.39 -21.06
N ASN A 398 -8.63 -0.33 -20.89
CA ASN A 398 -7.35 -0.35 -20.18
C ASN A 398 -7.49 -0.01 -18.68
N LEU A 399 -8.51 0.78 -18.29
CA LEU A 399 -8.79 1.11 -16.89
C LEU A 399 -8.74 -0.10 -15.91
N PRO A 400 -9.26 -1.30 -16.23
CA PRO A 400 -9.21 -2.44 -15.32
C PRO A 400 -7.80 -3.02 -15.08
N LYS A 401 -6.82 -2.71 -15.96
CA LYS A 401 -5.42 -3.11 -15.86
C LYS A 401 -4.60 -2.17 -14.96
N ASN A 402 -5.13 -1.00 -14.58
CA ASN A 402 -4.49 -0.09 -13.62
C ASN A 402 -4.79 -0.53 -12.17
N ARG A 403 -3.77 -0.57 -11.31
CA ARG A 403 -3.94 -0.84 -9.85
C ARG A 403 -4.53 0.36 -9.11
N TYR A 404 -4.20 1.56 -9.57
CA TYR A 404 -4.61 2.85 -9.02
C TYR A 404 -5.12 3.71 -10.18
N ALA A 405 -6.25 4.40 -10.02
CA ALA A 405 -6.88 5.17 -11.12
C ALA A 405 -6.22 6.54 -11.33
N ASP A 406 -5.53 7.03 -10.31
CA ASP A 406 -4.71 8.24 -10.24
C ASP A 406 -3.29 8.03 -10.79
N VAL A 407 -2.72 6.83 -10.66
CA VAL A 407 -1.35 6.52 -11.14
C VAL A 407 -1.38 5.87 -12.53
N LEU A 408 -1.30 6.73 -13.54
CA LEU A 408 -1.42 6.39 -14.96
C LEU A 408 -0.06 6.42 -15.66
N SER A 409 0.09 5.63 -16.73
CA SER A 409 1.30 5.61 -17.57
C SER A 409 1.22 6.67 -18.67
N LEU A 410 2.29 7.46 -18.87
CA LEU A 410 2.39 8.43 -19.98
C LEU A 410 2.36 7.72 -21.35
N ASP A 411 1.59 8.23 -22.30
CA ASP A 411 1.41 7.66 -23.65
C ASP A 411 2.72 7.63 -24.46
N GLN A 412 3.59 8.62 -24.22
CA GLN A 412 4.82 8.89 -24.94
C GLN A 412 5.87 7.79 -24.70
N THR A 413 6.03 7.38 -23.44
CA THR A 413 7.09 6.47 -22.96
C THR A 413 6.56 5.11 -22.49
N ARG A 414 5.25 4.85 -22.59
CA ARG A 414 4.68 3.57 -22.15
C ARG A 414 5.33 2.39 -22.87
N VAL A 415 5.51 1.29 -22.14
CA VAL A 415 5.83 0.02 -22.79
C VAL A 415 4.62 -0.42 -23.62
N LYS A 416 4.87 -0.86 -24.85
CA LYS A 416 3.84 -1.31 -25.80
C LYS A 416 4.04 -2.80 -26.02
N LEU A 417 3.06 -3.60 -25.62
CA LEU A 417 3.08 -5.03 -25.88
C LEU A 417 2.62 -5.28 -27.34
N PRO A 418 3.05 -6.39 -27.99
CA PRO A 418 2.50 -6.76 -29.29
C PRO A 418 0.99 -6.98 -29.22
N THR A 419 0.26 -6.55 -30.24
CA THR A 419 -1.20 -6.67 -30.30
C THR A 419 -1.63 -8.12 -30.49
N VAL A 420 -2.66 -8.53 -29.73
CA VAL A 420 -3.38 -9.80 -29.89
C VAL A 420 -4.67 -9.50 -30.65
N GLU A 421 -4.97 -10.30 -31.68
CA GLU A 421 -6.19 -10.14 -32.47
C GLU A 421 -7.44 -10.30 -31.59
N GLY A 422 -8.40 -9.36 -31.72
CA GLY A 422 -9.63 -9.34 -30.95
C GLY A 422 -9.58 -8.61 -29.60
N ASP A 423 -8.40 -8.36 -29.02
CA ASP A 423 -8.27 -7.60 -27.76
C ASP A 423 -7.66 -6.20 -27.98
N PRO A 424 -8.45 -5.10 -27.91
CA PRO A 424 -7.95 -3.74 -28.03
C PRO A 424 -7.13 -3.26 -26.81
N SER A 425 -7.09 -4.02 -25.71
CA SER A 425 -6.26 -3.75 -24.53
C SER A 425 -4.91 -4.50 -24.53
N SER A 426 -4.66 -5.34 -25.54
CA SER A 426 -3.54 -6.28 -25.58
C SER A 426 -2.16 -5.62 -25.71
N ASP A 427 -2.11 -4.36 -26.16
CA ASP A 427 -0.88 -3.56 -26.28
C ASP A 427 -0.52 -2.80 -24.99
N TYR A 428 -1.41 -2.81 -23.99
CA TYR A 428 -1.34 -1.94 -22.82
C TYR A 428 -0.95 -2.67 -21.54
N ILE A 429 0.08 -2.12 -20.89
CA ILE A 429 0.45 -2.35 -19.50
C ILE A 429 0.78 -1.00 -18.84
N ASN A 430 0.50 -0.84 -17.55
CA ASN A 430 0.85 0.37 -16.80
C ASN A 430 2.34 0.36 -16.41
N ALA A 431 3.19 0.52 -17.42
CA ALA A 431 4.64 0.59 -17.34
C ALA A 431 5.17 1.65 -18.29
N ASN A 432 6.26 2.33 -17.92
CA ASN A 432 6.98 3.28 -18.78
C ASN A 432 8.45 2.89 -18.85
N PHE A 433 9.07 3.04 -20.02
CA PHE A 433 10.52 3.09 -20.11
C PHE A 433 11.02 4.35 -19.39
N VAL A 434 12.16 4.20 -18.70
CA VAL A 434 12.89 5.29 -18.05
C VAL A 434 14.36 5.11 -18.38
N ASP A 435 15.01 6.21 -18.78
CA ASP A 435 16.43 6.25 -19.07
C ASP A 435 17.26 6.14 -17.77
N GLY A 436 18.47 5.63 -17.89
CA GLY A 436 19.50 5.65 -16.85
C GLY A 436 20.66 6.54 -17.24
N TYR A 437 21.63 6.70 -16.34
CA TYR A 437 22.79 7.54 -16.60
C TYR A 437 23.52 7.07 -17.88
N MET A 438 23.59 7.96 -18.88
CA MET A 438 24.11 7.68 -20.23
C MET A 438 23.47 6.49 -20.99
N GLN A 439 22.38 5.90 -20.49
CA GLN A 439 21.74 4.71 -21.07
C GLN A 439 20.26 4.95 -21.39
N LYS A 440 19.91 4.88 -22.69
CA LYS A 440 18.51 4.92 -23.12
C LYS A 440 17.75 3.70 -22.61
N ASN A 441 16.54 3.90 -22.10
CA ASN A 441 15.63 2.85 -21.61
C ASN A 441 16.28 1.87 -20.59
N ALA A 442 17.16 2.35 -19.69
CA ALA A 442 17.84 1.50 -18.71
C ALA A 442 16.86 0.75 -17.78
N TYR A 443 15.68 1.31 -17.53
CA TYR A 443 14.66 0.74 -16.66
C TYR A 443 13.29 0.67 -17.34
N ILE A 444 12.46 -0.23 -16.83
CA ILE A 444 11.01 -0.20 -17.01
C ILE A 444 10.38 0.02 -15.64
N SER A 445 9.80 1.20 -15.43
CA SER A 445 9.10 1.57 -14.21
C SER A 445 7.63 1.16 -14.31
N THR A 446 7.18 0.24 -13.44
CA THR A 446 5.86 -0.39 -13.53
C THR A 446 5.16 -0.54 -12.17
N GLN A 447 3.83 -0.67 -12.20
CA GLN A 447 3.04 -1.03 -11.01
C GLN A 447 3.31 -2.48 -10.57
N GLY A 448 3.01 -2.82 -9.31
CA GLY A 448 3.01 -4.20 -8.84
C GLY A 448 1.88 -5.00 -9.53
N PRO A 449 2.17 -6.08 -10.28
CA PRO A 449 1.18 -6.77 -11.11
C PRO A 449 -0.12 -7.15 -10.40
N LEU A 450 -1.24 -7.04 -11.11
CA LEU A 450 -2.56 -7.53 -10.71
C LEU A 450 -2.75 -8.95 -11.26
N PRO A 451 -3.59 -9.83 -10.66
CA PRO A 451 -3.83 -11.18 -11.20
C PRO A 451 -4.18 -11.20 -12.70
N LYS A 452 -5.09 -10.30 -13.13
CA LYS A 452 -5.48 -10.15 -14.55
C LYS A 452 -4.41 -9.54 -15.47
N THR A 453 -3.25 -9.16 -14.94
CA THR A 453 -2.12 -8.58 -15.69
C THR A 453 -0.82 -9.36 -15.46
N PHE A 454 -0.87 -10.60 -14.91
CA PHE A 454 0.31 -11.44 -14.80
C PHE A 454 0.82 -11.88 -16.18
N GLY A 455 -0.08 -12.28 -17.08
CA GLY A 455 0.23 -12.54 -18.49
C GLY A 455 0.86 -11.33 -19.18
N ASP A 456 0.22 -10.16 -19.12
CA ASP A 456 0.79 -8.90 -19.65
C ASP A 456 2.17 -8.56 -19.07
N PHE A 457 2.41 -8.85 -17.79
CA PHE A 457 3.72 -8.65 -17.16
C PHE A 457 4.78 -9.61 -17.73
N TRP A 458 4.49 -10.91 -17.84
CA TRP A 458 5.45 -11.87 -18.41
C TRP A 458 5.65 -11.69 -19.92
N ARG A 459 4.62 -11.26 -20.65
CA ARG A 459 4.73 -10.74 -22.03
C ARG A 459 5.71 -9.56 -22.07
N MET A 460 5.61 -8.60 -21.14
CA MET A 460 6.54 -7.47 -21.04
C MET A 460 7.99 -7.91 -20.79
N ILE A 461 8.22 -8.81 -19.82
CA ILE A 461 9.54 -9.39 -19.53
C ILE A 461 10.12 -10.04 -20.80
N TRP A 462 9.33 -10.84 -21.50
CA TRP A 462 9.76 -11.55 -22.70
C TRP A 462 10.11 -10.63 -23.87
N TYR A 463 9.22 -9.69 -24.22
CA TYR A 463 9.41 -8.83 -25.40
C TYR A 463 10.44 -7.72 -25.18
N CYS A 464 10.60 -7.23 -23.95
CA CYS A 464 11.68 -6.29 -23.62
C CYS A 464 13.01 -6.99 -23.25
N GLN A 465 13.08 -8.32 -23.37
CA GLN A 465 14.25 -9.16 -23.06
C GLN A 465 14.80 -8.93 -21.63
N VAL A 466 13.93 -8.65 -20.67
CA VAL A 466 14.29 -8.28 -19.30
C VAL A 466 14.91 -9.47 -18.58
N MET A 467 16.14 -9.30 -18.08
CA MET A 467 16.87 -10.33 -17.33
C MET A 467 16.86 -10.09 -15.81
N VAL A 468 16.45 -8.89 -15.36
CA VAL A 468 16.44 -8.49 -13.95
C VAL A 468 15.15 -7.76 -13.58
N VAL A 469 14.50 -8.22 -12.52
CA VAL A 469 13.28 -7.66 -11.93
C VAL A 469 13.54 -7.25 -10.50
N VAL A 470 13.24 -5.99 -10.16
CA VAL A 470 13.52 -5.35 -8.88
C VAL A 470 12.21 -5.00 -8.18
N MET A 471 11.89 -5.74 -7.12
CA MET A 471 10.65 -5.61 -6.35
C MET A 471 10.90 -4.88 -5.02
N THR A 472 10.47 -3.63 -4.91
CA THR A 472 10.69 -2.79 -3.70
C THR A 472 9.52 -2.81 -2.71
N THR A 473 8.77 -3.91 -2.65
CA THR A 473 7.55 -4.04 -1.83
C THR A 473 7.28 -5.50 -1.47
N ARG A 474 6.58 -5.76 -0.36
CA ARG A 474 5.99 -7.08 -0.09
C ARG A 474 4.67 -7.20 -0.86
N THR A 475 4.17 -8.40 -1.12
CA THR A 475 2.86 -8.57 -1.79
C THR A 475 1.71 -7.97 -0.96
N VAL A 476 1.81 -8.04 0.36
CA VAL A 476 0.91 -7.40 1.32
C VAL A 476 1.71 -6.59 2.35
N GLU A 477 1.31 -5.34 2.60
CA GLU A 477 1.88 -4.45 3.62
C GLU A 477 0.73 -3.88 4.47
N ARG A 478 0.83 -3.97 5.80
CA ARG A 478 -0.28 -3.74 6.78
C ARG A 478 -1.67 -4.27 6.37
N GLY A 479 -1.72 -5.44 5.72
CA GLY A 479 -2.98 -6.04 5.24
C GLY A 479 -3.60 -5.34 4.02
N ARG A 480 -2.92 -4.39 3.38
CA ARG A 480 -3.26 -3.87 2.05
C ARG A 480 -2.43 -4.62 1.01
N GLN A 481 -3.06 -5.15 -0.04
CA GLN A 481 -2.35 -5.76 -1.16
C GLN A 481 -1.61 -4.69 -1.96
N LYS A 482 -0.28 -4.81 -2.03
CA LYS A 482 0.61 -3.91 -2.78
C LYS A 482 0.96 -4.47 -4.15
N CYS A 483 1.13 -5.78 -4.24
CA CYS A 483 1.46 -6.54 -5.43
C CYS A 483 0.72 -7.89 -5.40
N GLY A 484 0.43 -8.48 -6.57
CA GLY A 484 0.08 -9.91 -6.63
C GLY A 484 1.31 -10.79 -6.45
N GLN A 485 1.11 -12.05 -6.08
CA GLN A 485 2.11 -13.10 -6.25
C GLN A 485 2.06 -13.49 -7.73
N TYR A 486 3.05 -13.07 -8.51
CA TYR A 486 3.09 -13.27 -9.98
C TYR A 486 4.22 -14.23 -10.41
N TRP A 487 4.85 -14.88 -9.44
CA TRP A 487 5.94 -15.84 -9.60
C TRP A 487 5.82 -16.93 -8.53
N PRO A 488 6.22 -18.19 -8.82
CA PRO A 488 6.21 -19.27 -7.83
C PRO A 488 7.05 -18.93 -6.58
N PRO A 489 6.45 -18.97 -5.37
CA PRO A 489 7.13 -18.59 -4.12
C PRO A 489 8.04 -19.66 -3.53
N GLU A 490 7.89 -20.92 -3.96
CA GLU A 490 8.60 -22.11 -3.47
C GLU A 490 9.62 -22.57 -4.53
N GLU A 491 10.78 -23.08 -4.11
CA GLU A 491 11.81 -23.66 -4.98
C GLU A 491 11.27 -24.92 -5.70
N ASP A 492 11.69 -25.14 -6.95
CA ASP A 492 11.11 -26.09 -7.92
C ASP A 492 9.62 -25.89 -8.24
N GLY A 493 8.95 -24.88 -7.65
CA GLY A 493 7.58 -24.51 -7.97
C GLY A 493 7.45 -23.88 -9.36
N GLU A 494 6.36 -24.21 -10.07
CA GLU A 494 6.01 -23.62 -11.37
C GLU A 494 4.60 -22.99 -11.36
N GLU A 495 4.45 -21.88 -12.08
CA GLU A 495 3.14 -21.26 -12.37
C GLU A 495 3.05 -20.88 -13.86
N GLN A 496 1.89 -21.10 -14.49
CA GLN A 496 1.63 -20.75 -15.88
C GLN A 496 0.80 -19.46 -16.01
N PHE A 497 1.28 -18.52 -16.82
CA PHE A 497 0.64 -17.25 -17.17
C PHE A 497 0.55 -17.12 -18.69
N ASP A 498 -0.63 -17.38 -19.25
CA ASP A 498 -0.88 -17.48 -20.71
C ASP A 498 0.10 -18.47 -21.40
N GLU A 499 0.89 -18.03 -22.36
CA GLU A 499 1.95 -18.85 -23.00
C GLU A 499 3.22 -19.08 -22.16
N PHE A 500 3.37 -18.42 -21.01
CA PHE A 500 4.58 -18.49 -20.22
C PHE A 500 4.45 -19.46 -19.04
N ILE A 501 5.41 -20.36 -18.90
CA ILE A 501 5.63 -21.11 -17.64
C ILE A 501 6.81 -20.45 -16.94
N VAL A 502 6.62 -20.11 -15.66
CA VAL A 502 7.64 -19.52 -14.79
C VAL A 502 7.97 -20.55 -13.73
N ILE A 503 9.24 -20.93 -13.61
CA ILE A 503 9.73 -21.92 -12.65
C ILE A 503 10.72 -21.24 -11.70
N ASN A 504 10.62 -21.49 -10.39
CA ASN A 504 11.60 -21.07 -9.39
C ASN A 504 12.76 -22.06 -9.34
N THR A 505 13.96 -21.62 -9.67
CA THR A 505 15.17 -22.46 -9.73
C THR A 505 16.13 -22.22 -8.55
N GLY A 506 15.61 -21.73 -7.42
CA GLY A 506 16.36 -21.53 -6.18
C GLY A 506 16.36 -20.09 -5.67
N MET A 507 16.62 -19.95 -4.37
CA MET A 507 16.50 -18.67 -3.65
C MET A 507 17.67 -18.38 -2.71
N GLU A 508 18.28 -17.20 -2.85
CA GLU A 508 19.20 -16.62 -1.86
C GLU A 508 18.41 -15.67 -0.93
N GLN A 509 18.24 -16.05 0.34
CA GLN A 509 17.60 -15.18 1.34
C GLN A 509 18.65 -14.47 2.22
N SER A 510 18.73 -13.15 2.07
CA SER A 510 19.47 -12.25 2.96
C SER A 510 18.53 -11.66 4.03
N GLN A 511 19.09 -10.97 5.03
CA GLN A 511 18.31 -10.29 6.06
C GLN A 511 17.33 -9.25 5.49
N ASP A 512 17.77 -8.47 4.50
CA ASP A 512 17.06 -7.29 4.02
C ASP A 512 16.46 -7.43 2.62
N TYR A 513 16.81 -8.49 1.91
CA TYR A 513 16.31 -8.81 0.57
C TYR A 513 16.32 -10.32 0.28
N THR A 514 15.63 -10.74 -0.77
CA THR A 514 15.67 -12.12 -1.28
C THR A 514 15.88 -12.08 -2.79
N ILE A 515 16.69 -13.00 -3.31
CA ILE A 515 16.92 -13.19 -4.75
C ILE A 515 16.36 -14.54 -5.13
N THR A 516 15.53 -14.57 -6.16
CA THR A 516 14.96 -15.79 -6.73
C THR A 516 15.48 -15.93 -8.16
N GLY A 517 16.07 -17.08 -8.48
CA GLY A 517 16.32 -17.47 -9.86
C GLY A 517 15.02 -17.94 -10.50
N LEU A 518 14.60 -17.32 -11.61
CA LEU A 518 13.42 -17.73 -12.35
C LEU A 518 13.80 -18.22 -13.74
N PHE A 519 13.18 -19.31 -14.19
CA PHE A 519 13.27 -19.80 -15.56
C PHE A 519 11.94 -19.54 -16.26
N LEU A 520 11.97 -18.69 -17.29
CA LEU A 520 10.82 -18.25 -18.06
C LEU A 520 10.81 -19.02 -19.39
N HIS A 521 9.89 -19.97 -19.54
CA HIS A 521 9.70 -20.77 -20.75
C HIS A 521 8.50 -20.26 -21.57
N ASN A 522 8.69 -20.06 -22.87
CA ASN A 522 7.62 -19.67 -23.80
C ASN A 522 7.11 -20.90 -24.56
N THR A 523 5.93 -21.38 -24.18
CA THR A 523 5.31 -22.59 -24.75
C THR A 523 4.92 -22.46 -26.24
N LYS A 524 4.84 -21.24 -26.78
CA LYS A 524 4.56 -20.98 -28.22
C LYS A 524 5.81 -21.05 -29.09
N THR A 525 7.00 -20.76 -28.56
CA THR A 525 8.26 -20.78 -29.33
C THR A 525 9.19 -21.93 -28.96
N GLY A 526 9.02 -22.53 -27.78
CA GLY A 526 9.94 -23.52 -27.21
C GLY A 526 11.21 -22.92 -26.60
N GLU A 527 11.38 -21.59 -26.67
CA GLU A 527 12.52 -20.89 -26.07
C GLU A 527 12.36 -20.73 -24.55
N SER A 528 13.48 -20.65 -23.82
CA SER A 528 13.50 -20.32 -22.39
C SER A 528 14.61 -19.32 -22.05
N ARG A 529 14.43 -18.57 -20.96
CA ARG A 529 15.40 -17.57 -20.48
C ARG A 529 15.48 -17.59 -18.95
N GLN A 530 16.65 -17.30 -18.40
CA GLN A 530 16.79 -17.02 -16.96
C GLN A 530 16.46 -15.55 -16.66
N VAL A 531 15.82 -15.30 -15.53
CA VAL A 531 15.48 -13.97 -15.03
C VAL A 531 15.79 -13.92 -13.53
N TYR A 532 16.56 -12.94 -13.09
CA TYR A 532 16.78 -12.68 -11.67
C TYR A 532 15.62 -11.84 -11.11
N HIS A 533 14.97 -12.31 -10.05
CA HIS A 533 13.98 -11.53 -9.30
C HIS A 533 14.56 -11.15 -7.93
N LEU A 534 14.78 -9.85 -7.68
CA LEU A 534 15.35 -9.32 -6.45
C LEU A 534 14.29 -8.54 -5.68
N GLN A 535 13.83 -9.06 -4.53
CA GLN A 535 12.87 -8.41 -3.66
C GLN A 535 13.56 -7.74 -2.46
N PHE A 536 13.48 -6.42 -2.35
CA PHE A 536 13.89 -5.70 -1.14
C PHE A 536 12.77 -5.76 -0.11
N THR A 537 13.06 -6.35 1.05
CA THR A 537 12.06 -6.68 2.08
C THR A 537 12.11 -5.75 3.30
N SER A 538 13.24 -5.07 3.53
CA SER A 538 13.43 -4.15 4.67
C SER A 538 12.96 -2.71 4.46
N TRP A 539 12.26 -2.38 3.37
CA TRP A 539 11.60 -1.07 3.29
C TRP A 539 10.44 -1.00 4.30
N PRO A 540 10.42 -0.03 5.24
CA PRO A 540 9.39 0.03 6.26
C PRO A 540 8.00 0.39 5.70
N ASP A 541 6.96 -0.19 6.29
CA ASP A 541 5.56 0.08 5.90
C ASP A 541 5.12 1.55 6.17
N TYR A 542 5.89 2.35 6.93
CA TYR A 542 5.76 3.83 6.99
C TYR A 542 7.09 4.48 6.60
N GLY A 543 7.04 5.54 5.80
CA GLY A 543 8.20 6.37 5.46
C GLY A 543 9.27 5.65 4.63
N VAL A 544 10.52 5.81 5.06
CA VAL A 544 11.75 5.39 4.39
C VAL A 544 12.66 4.64 5.38
N PRO A 545 13.64 3.83 4.91
CA PRO A 545 14.65 3.25 5.79
C PRO A 545 15.39 4.33 6.60
N ARG A 546 15.77 4.00 7.85
CA ARG A 546 16.45 4.95 8.76
C ARG A 546 17.89 5.25 8.35
N THR A 547 18.54 4.28 7.72
CA THR A 547 19.84 4.38 7.08
C THR A 547 19.71 3.77 5.69
N ALA A 548 20.57 4.18 4.76
CA ALA A 548 20.57 3.68 3.40
C ALA A 548 21.28 2.34 3.24
N SER A 549 22.06 1.86 4.22
CA SER A 549 22.87 0.63 4.14
C SER A 549 22.24 -0.50 3.35
N ALA A 550 21.24 -1.17 3.91
CA ALA A 550 20.60 -2.34 3.31
C ALA A 550 20.03 -2.05 1.91
N PHE A 551 19.69 -0.79 1.62
CA PHE A 551 19.20 -0.34 0.33
C PHE A 551 20.33 -0.15 -0.70
N LEU A 552 21.48 0.41 -0.29
CA LEU A 552 22.69 0.50 -1.10
C LEU A 552 23.26 -0.90 -1.37
N ASP A 553 23.34 -1.73 -0.34
CA ASP A 553 23.82 -3.12 -0.41
C ASP A 553 22.95 -3.94 -1.39
N PHE A 554 21.63 -3.73 -1.36
CA PHE A 554 20.68 -4.27 -2.36
C PHE A 554 20.90 -3.70 -3.77
N LEU A 555 21.07 -2.39 -3.93
CA LEU A 555 21.27 -1.71 -5.22
C LEU A 555 22.55 -2.22 -5.91
N PHE A 556 23.66 -2.37 -5.19
CA PHE A 556 24.90 -2.92 -5.74
C PHE A 556 24.78 -4.41 -6.10
N ARG A 557 23.96 -5.20 -5.38
CA ARG A 557 23.64 -6.58 -5.78
C ARG A 557 22.77 -6.63 -7.04
N VAL A 558 21.79 -5.73 -7.19
CA VAL A 558 21.00 -5.56 -8.44
C VAL A 558 21.91 -5.24 -9.63
N ARG A 559 22.78 -4.22 -9.51
CA ARG A 559 23.77 -3.89 -10.55
C ARG A 559 24.64 -5.09 -10.93
N SER A 560 25.09 -5.86 -9.92
CA SER A 560 25.92 -7.04 -10.13
C SER A 560 25.18 -8.12 -10.94
N CYS A 561 23.94 -8.43 -10.60
CA CYS A 561 23.09 -9.38 -11.35
C CYS A 561 22.82 -8.91 -12.80
N GLN A 562 22.60 -7.61 -13.02
CA GLN A 562 22.44 -7.05 -14.36
C GLN A 562 23.72 -7.18 -15.20
N VAL A 563 24.88 -6.88 -14.62
CA VAL A 563 26.19 -7.03 -15.29
C VAL A 563 26.48 -8.51 -15.61
N GLU A 564 26.13 -9.44 -14.72
CA GLU A 564 26.27 -10.88 -14.93
C GLU A 564 25.34 -11.40 -16.05
N ALA A 565 24.04 -11.07 -15.98
CA ALA A 565 23.08 -11.43 -17.00
C ALA A 565 23.45 -10.84 -18.38
N THR A 566 23.88 -9.59 -18.43
CA THR A 566 24.35 -8.94 -19.67
C THR A 566 25.52 -9.69 -20.30
N LYS A 567 26.49 -10.13 -19.49
CA LYS A 567 27.61 -10.96 -19.96
C LYS A 567 27.15 -12.31 -20.52
N SER A 568 26.12 -12.93 -19.92
CA SER A 568 25.60 -14.22 -20.42
C SER A 568 24.91 -14.15 -21.79
N LEU A 569 24.39 -12.98 -22.20
CA LEU A 569 23.82 -12.80 -23.53
C LEU A 569 24.89 -12.80 -24.64
N GLY A 570 26.13 -12.45 -24.28
CA GLY A 570 27.28 -12.44 -25.20
C GLY A 570 27.02 -11.62 -26.47
N SER A 571 27.51 -12.12 -27.61
CA SER A 571 27.33 -11.47 -28.92
C SER A 571 25.91 -11.57 -29.51
N SER A 572 24.97 -12.25 -28.85
CA SER A 572 23.56 -12.27 -29.29
C SER A 572 22.82 -10.97 -28.98
N TRP A 573 23.28 -10.22 -27.96
CA TRP A 573 22.72 -8.93 -27.60
C TRP A 573 23.22 -7.83 -28.54
N GLN A 574 22.29 -7.03 -29.05
CA GLN A 574 22.55 -5.95 -30.02
C GLN A 574 22.05 -4.57 -29.51
N GLY A 575 21.62 -4.50 -28.24
CA GLY A 575 21.23 -3.25 -27.59
C GLY A 575 22.38 -2.59 -26.82
N HIS A 576 22.05 -1.78 -25.81
CA HIS A 576 23.02 -1.03 -25.02
C HIS A 576 24.07 -1.92 -24.32
N SER A 577 25.31 -1.46 -24.16
CA SER A 577 26.41 -2.25 -23.57
C SER A 577 26.14 -2.77 -22.16
N ASN A 578 25.28 -2.07 -21.41
CA ASN A 578 24.89 -2.40 -20.05
C ASN A 578 23.65 -3.33 -19.99
N GLY A 579 23.25 -3.91 -21.13
CA GLY A 579 22.21 -4.91 -21.23
C GLY A 579 20.79 -4.38 -21.48
N PRO A 580 19.79 -5.27 -21.43
CA PRO A 580 18.37 -4.95 -21.57
C PRO A 580 17.84 -4.15 -20.36
N PRO A 581 16.65 -3.53 -20.48
CA PRO A 581 16.05 -2.76 -19.39
C PRO A 581 15.83 -3.61 -18.13
N MET A 582 16.14 -3.05 -16.95
CA MET A 582 15.75 -3.64 -15.67
C MET A 582 14.31 -3.26 -15.33
N VAL A 583 13.43 -4.22 -15.03
CA VAL A 583 12.10 -3.88 -14.51
C VAL A 583 12.23 -3.47 -13.05
N VAL A 584 11.77 -2.27 -12.69
CA VAL A 584 11.75 -1.80 -11.31
C VAL A 584 10.32 -1.48 -10.91
N HIS A 585 9.82 -2.11 -9.85
CA HIS A 585 8.45 -1.93 -9.41
C HIS A 585 8.32 -1.81 -7.88
N CYS A 586 7.19 -1.23 -7.49
CA CYS A 586 6.73 -1.20 -6.10
C CYS A 586 5.25 -1.59 -6.13
N SER A 587 4.37 -0.85 -5.44
CA SER A 587 2.93 -0.99 -5.63
C SER A 587 2.43 -0.20 -6.83
N ALA A 588 2.77 1.09 -6.95
CA ALA A 588 2.26 1.99 -7.99
C ALA A 588 3.28 2.31 -9.11
N GLY A 589 4.55 1.90 -8.96
CA GLY A 589 5.61 2.21 -9.93
C GLY A 589 6.01 3.68 -9.97
N ILE A 590 5.95 4.39 -8.83
CA ILE A 590 6.31 5.82 -8.76
C ILE A 590 7.13 6.19 -7.50
N GLY A 591 6.72 5.76 -6.30
CA GLY A 591 7.39 6.11 -5.04
C GLY A 591 8.74 5.42 -4.89
N ARG A 592 8.78 4.25 -4.21
CA ARG A 592 10.02 3.48 -3.99
C ARG A 592 10.78 3.13 -5.28
N THR A 593 10.05 2.89 -6.37
CA THR A 593 10.60 2.72 -7.73
C THR A 593 11.37 3.95 -8.20
N GLY A 594 10.78 5.14 -8.08
CA GLY A 594 11.46 6.40 -8.38
C GLY A 594 12.68 6.59 -7.49
N THR A 595 12.57 6.28 -6.18
CA THR A 595 13.70 6.40 -5.24
C THR A 595 14.89 5.53 -5.65
N PHE A 596 14.63 4.28 -6.06
CA PHE A 596 15.67 3.38 -6.56
C PHE A 596 16.34 3.92 -7.83
N ILE A 597 15.56 4.34 -8.82
CA ILE A 597 16.08 4.86 -10.08
C ILE A 597 16.84 6.19 -9.87
N THR A 598 16.32 7.10 -9.04
CA THR A 598 17.00 8.37 -8.69
C THR A 598 18.35 8.10 -8.05
N ILE A 599 18.42 7.23 -7.03
CA ILE A 599 19.69 6.93 -6.35
C ILE A 599 20.66 6.24 -7.32
N ASP A 600 20.22 5.25 -8.09
CA ASP A 600 21.09 4.53 -9.02
C ASP A 600 21.72 5.45 -10.10
N ILE A 601 20.92 6.34 -10.70
CA ILE A 601 21.39 7.35 -11.66
C ILE A 601 22.33 8.35 -11.00
N SER A 602 21.97 8.88 -9.82
CA SER A 602 22.80 9.85 -9.09
C SER A 602 24.15 9.27 -8.67
N LEU A 603 24.19 8.00 -8.27
CA LEU A 603 25.43 7.30 -7.95
C LEU A 603 26.30 7.09 -9.21
N GLN A 604 25.72 6.64 -10.33
CA GLN A 604 26.47 6.50 -11.59
C GLN A 604 27.05 7.84 -12.08
N ARG A 605 26.33 8.96 -11.88
CA ARG A 605 26.85 10.32 -12.18
C ARG A 605 27.99 10.72 -11.26
N LEU A 606 27.87 10.48 -9.95
CA LEU A 606 28.93 10.70 -8.95
C LEU A 606 30.17 9.82 -9.21
N GLU A 607 29.98 8.58 -9.67
CA GLU A 607 31.04 7.65 -10.06
C GLU A 607 31.81 8.11 -11.32
N HIS A 608 31.12 8.75 -12.29
CA HIS A 608 31.72 9.20 -13.55
C HIS A 608 32.34 10.61 -13.49
N ILE A 609 31.60 11.61 -12.99
CA ILE A 609 31.98 13.03 -13.07
C ILE A 609 32.04 13.77 -11.73
N GLY A 610 31.88 13.06 -10.60
CA GLY A 610 32.07 13.62 -9.26
C GLY A 610 30.96 14.55 -8.72
N ASN A 611 30.00 14.94 -9.56
CA ASN A 611 28.88 15.82 -9.19
C ASN A 611 27.52 15.08 -9.15
N ILE A 612 26.54 15.70 -8.51
CA ILE A 612 25.18 15.19 -8.32
C ILE A 612 24.16 16.30 -8.57
N ASP A 613 23.06 16.00 -9.25
CA ASP A 613 21.83 16.80 -9.19
C ASP A 613 20.63 15.87 -8.95
N VAL A 614 20.17 15.80 -7.70
CA VAL A 614 19.04 14.93 -7.30
C VAL A 614 17.73 15.48 -7.86
N SER A 615 17.54 16.79 -7.75
CA SER A 615 16.31 17.51 -8.11
C SER A 615 16.03 17.41 -9.60
N GLU A 616 17.05 17.66 -10.43
CA GLU A 616 16.95 17.54 -11.87
C GLU A 616 16.89 16.08 -12.34
N THR A 617 17.57 15.15 -11.65
CA THR A 617 17.38 13.71 -11.88
C THR A 617 15.92 13.31 -11.63
N VAL A 618 15.28 13.82 -10.59
CA VAL A 618 13.85 13.56 -10.30
C VAL A 618 12.93 14.20 -11.35
N ARG A 619 13.19 15.43 -11.82
CA ARG A 619 12.41 16.04 -12.94
C ARG A 619 12.50 15.22 -14.22
N ARG A 620 13.73 14.84 -14.61
CA ARG A 620 14.00 14.01 -15.79
C ARG A 620 13.26 12.67 -15.71
N ILE A 621 13.36 11.94 -14.59
CA ILE A 621 12.57 10.71 -14.36
C ILE A 621 11.06 10.99 -14.45
N ARG A 622 10.56 12.09 -13.86
CA ARG A 622 9.12 12.46 -13.89
C ARG A 622 8.61 12.76 -15.30
N SER A 623 9.46 13.21 -16.22
CA SER A 623 9.10 13.37 -17.64
C SER A 623 8.85 12.04 -18.37
N GLN A 624 9.38 10.93 -17.85
CA GLN A 624 9.27 9.59 -18.47
C GLN A 624 8.33 8.65 -17.70
N ARG A 625 8.34 8.71 -16.36
CA ARG A 625 7.33 8.11 -15.49
C ARG A 625 6.76 9.20 -14.58
N ALA A 626 5.63 9.76 -14.99
CA ALA A 626 4.90 10.78 -14.24
C ALA A 626 4.73 10.42 -12.76
N PHE A 627 4.77 11.45 -11.90
CA PHE A 627 4.59 11.34 -10.45
C PHE A 627 5.66 10.52 -9.69
N SER A 628 6.78 10.14 -10.35
CA SER A 628 7.93 9.51 -9.67
C SER A 628 8.46 10.38 -8.53
N ILE A 629 8.89 9.70 -7.45
CA ILE A 629 8.98 10.22 -6.07
C ILE A 629 7.62 10.76 -5.61
N GLN A 630 6.99 10.05 -4.66
CA GLN A 630 5.59 10.30 -4.25
C GLN A 630 5.46 11.04 -2.91
N MET A 631 6.48 10.95 -2.04
CA MET A 631 6.49 11.54 -0.69
C MET A 631 7.78 12.34 -0.48
N PRO A 632 7.76 13.45 0.29
CA PRO A 632 8.95 14.25 0.54
C PRO A 632 10.05 13.46 1.29
N ASP A 633 9.69 12.52 2.17
CA ASP A 633 10.66 11.61 2.80
C ASP A 633 11.47 10.79 1.79
N GLN A 634 10.88 10.43 0.64
CA GLN A 634 11.58 9.69 -0.42
C GLN A 634 12.62 10.57 -1.12
N PHE A 635 12.35 11.87 -1.26
CA PHE A 635 13.28 12.85 -1.81
C PHE A 635 14.45 13.13 -0.84
N VAL A 636 14.15 13.29 0.46
CA VAL A 636 15.16 13.40 1.51
C VAL A 636 16.01 12.12 1.61
N PHE A 637 15.41 10.94 1.46
CA PHE A 637 16.14 9.66 1.45
C PHE A 637 17.08 9.50 0.25
N CYS A 638 16.73 10.05 -0.93
CA CYS A 638 17.69 10.10 -2.06
C CYS A 638 18.99 10.81 -1.66
N HIS A 639 18.88 11.99 -1.04
CA HIS A 639 20.02 12.77 -0.56
C HIS A 639 20.84 11.99 0.48
N PHE A 640 20.20 11.45 1.51
CA PHE A 640 20.90 10.67 2.54
C PHE A 640 21.55 9.40 2.00
N ALA A 641 20.96 8.71 1.02
CA ALA A 641 21.56 7.51 0.44
C ALA A 641 22.83 7.81 -0.37
N ILE A 642 22.84 8.92 -1.11
CA ILE A 642 24.00 9.38 -1.87
C ILE A 642 25.13 9.81 -0.91
N ILE A 643 24.78 10.51 0.18
CA ILE A 643 25.74 10.93 1.21
C ILE A 643 26.27 9.72 2.01
N GLU A 644 25.43 8.76 2.40
CA GLU A 644 25.90 7.55 3.10
C GLU A 644 26.81 6.68 2.19
N HIS A 645 26.55 6.61 0.88
CA HIS A 645 27.51 6.03 -0.07
C HIS A 645 28.83 6.81 -0.09
N GLY A 646 28.78 8.15 -0.14
CA GLY A 646 29.96 8.99 -0.04
C GLY A 646 30.82 8.72 1.20
N MET A 647 30.17 8.49 2.35
CA MET A 647 30.81 8.12 3.61
C MET A 647 31.45 6.71 3.55
N ARG A 648 30.77 5.72 2.93
CA ARG A 648 31.29 4.35 2.75
C ARG A 648 32.56 4.31 1.91
N GLU A 649 32.60 5.09 0.85
CA GLU A 649 33.76 5.20 -0.05
C GLU A 649 34.91 6.04 0.55
N GLY A 650 34.74 6.60 1.76
CA GLY A 650 35.71 7.50 2.38
C GLY A 650 35.92 8.82 1.63
N LYS A 651 35.00 9.19 0.72
CA LYS A 651 35.03 10.45 -0.04
C LYS A 651 34.71 11.66 0.85
N ILE A 652 33.96 11.43 1.92
CA ILE A 652 33.58 12.39 2.97
C ILE A 652 33.66 11.70 4.34
N GLY A 653 33.89 12.47 5.40
CA GLY A 653 33.96 11.95 6.78
C GLY A 653 32.60 11.63 7.39
N GLU A 654 32.58 11.18 8.65
CA GLU A 654 31.33 11.01 9.40
C GLU A 654 30.60 12.35 9.56
N ILE A 655 29.29 12.34 9.32
CA ILE A 655 28.45 13.53 9.36
C ILE A 655 27.46 13.43 10.51
N ASP A 656 27.59 14.36 11.46
CA ASP A 656 26.57 14.63 12.45
C ASP A 656 25.34 15.31 11.82
N TRP A 657 24.15 14.87 12.21
CA TRP A 657 22.84 15.35 11.74
C TRP A 657 21.98 15.93 12.87
N GLU A 658 22.55 16.20 14.06
CA GLU A 658 21.84 16.90 15.14
C GLU A 658 21.20 18.22 14.63
N GLY A 659 19.90 18.38 14.88
CA GLY A 659 19.12 19.54 14.41
C GLY A 659 18.76 19.57 12.91
N PHE A 660 19.01 18.50 12.14
CA PHE A 660 18.52 18.37 10.76
C PHE A 660 16.98 18.27 10.69
N ASP A 661 16.40 17.47 11.59
CA ASP A 661 14.97 17.53 11.85
C ASP A 661 14.73 18.84 12.62
N ASP A 662 13.91 19.73 12.05
CA ASP A 662 13.48 20.93 12.73
C ASP A 662 12.72 20.55 14.00
N SER A 663 13.07 21.16 15.13
CA SER A 663 12.46 20.86 16.42
C SER A 663 10.97 21.20 16.41
N ASP A 664 10.13 20.34 17.00
CA ASP A 664 8.72 20.60 17.30
C ASP A 664 8.60 21.70 18.39
N SER A 665 9.01 22.92 18.05
CA SER A 665 9.09 24.10 18.93
C SER A 665 8.15 25.23 18.51
N ASP A 666 7.16 24.92 17.67
CA ASP A 666 6.03 25.78 17.32
C ASP A 666 4.76 25.33 18.09
N GLU A 667 4.86 25.22 19.42
CA GLU A 667 3.70 25.23 20.33
C GLU A 667 3.58 26.65 20.96
N ASP A 668 2.72 27.50 20.37
CA ASP A 668 2.21 28.77 20.93
C ASP A 668 0.78 29.05 20.35
#